data_AF-A0A936VSG7-F1
#
_entry.id   AF-A0A936VSG7-F1
#
_cell.length_a   1.000
_cell.length_b   1.000
_cell.length_c   1.000
_cell.angle_alpha   90.00
_cell.angle_beta   90.00
_cell.angle_gamma   90.00
#
_symmetry.space_group_name_H-M   'P 1'
#
loop_
_entity.id
_entity.type
_entity.pdbx_description
1 polymer ?
#
loop_
_entity_poly.entity_id
_entity_poly.type
_entity_poly.pdbx_seq_one_letter_code
_entity_poly.pdbx_strand_id
1 'polypeptide(L)'
;MNTLKLSPREFLKARRPEHFSDSVIERTNALDRSMLEYHLESLTNRSQETDFQQFAQHLAEREICPNLLPQTGPTGGGDSKVDTETYPVADSLSITWYTELGREAASERWAFAISAKKDWQSKVRADIAKIAETNRGYKKIFFITNQYVKDKDRASFEDSLSKKHGYDARILDRTWILDRVFKNGHQDLAISDLRLSSAVRSQIRKGPLDFQREQELKDLEQKIKKAAEEQKLGIQSVQDCIDAATLSRSLDQPRTEVDGRFLRAERMAKEHGTAHQQLISVYQEAWTCYWWYEDYRLLAEIYPKAEALAIGSQNAYDLELLTNLWMLLSSLIRNGTLPRGDLDTKTKTLTSELERLGKEETRPSTSLHARTLSLQIRLASSLPGNVDAILQSLGSVIRECQGLVGYPVEPLVEILTELGDIIGDRPAYAKLFNELIEFTSARKGEVTAARLLLRRGVQELEANRPYDAITFLGQSLGRLQKHESRHDAVHALYVCAGAYERAGLFWAARGTMLTAASIATNEFWSYSDVTPMQASCYRRLKWLELQLGRIPHVLVWHETHHGFRQVLTSQGFDPKRLQYGEKEFDIILGILLLKADIWQLNVLTCLPDVLSSLELHTSSVALLYALGHEDEIPKDPLSDVPAEETLHQLFQWWRDQPTADDLPQHPVLDGGQKVTFNSSILGCRITLETENCSPCTELAESILAALESLLSTGLNEGLITREPTLFIQIHKSDFTEKPFTFKLKDKDGRPHIVVCSTVFEPHKMTVEAQREIKEKLFELLVAILARVFLLPDPKKLTTKLFREERALERSINFTSSFVTLGNVLGHTPKTRMSAWRESAQWRQYPLLRREVWDAADSSPTERSPQNSDSKPSFGKGEPPTDLFSPGDTRQSRIEVFSLIRETLWNQAKWSGTAFCTRLDDSASPILAPLFKHLEFATQIFDLWRRELGSEDREERLRISIIRGIDKKHPYHYRIVIGVNPSAYLSKPVKYAFIMAKLNTMEPNSHENLERFLVSYKVHGQYLLAHGVLQNNVSRLVEDNAIVKKEIHLREAWEIGRNDPDSVAIFNKEEPIIPPEHLRDAPVIELIKFKRKKKRPPP
;
A
#
# COMPACT_ATOMS: atom_id res chain seq x y z
N MET A 1 24.69 -38.82 30.82
CA MET A 1 25.48 -39.04 29.60
C MET A 1 26.41 -37.85 29.43
N ASN A 2 27.72 -38.07 29.33
CA ASN A 2 28.70 -37.00 29.05
C ASN A 2 28.44 -36.44 27.66
N THR A 3 27.69 -35.34 27.57
CA THR A 3 27.60 -34.53 26.36
C THR A 3 28.93 -33.79 26.20
N LEU A 4 29.65 -34.06 25.11
CA LEU A 4 30.73 -33.19 24.66
C LEU A 4 30.20 -31.75 24.66
N LYS A 5 30.78 -30.85 25.46
CA LYS A 5 30.46 -29.42 25.41
C LYS A 5 30.93 -28.92 24.04
N LEU A 6 29.99 -28.83 23.10
CA LEU A 6 30.22 -28.20 21.81
C LEU A 6 30.63 -26.74 22.05
N SER A 7 31.63 -26.27 21.32
CA SER A 7 31.95 -24.84 21.25
C SER A 7 30.77 -24.06 20.64
N PRO A 8 30.58 -22.75 20.92
CA PRO A 8 29.50 -21.97 20.31
C PRO A 8 29.40 -22.12 18.78
N ARG A 9 30.53 -22.13 18.08
CA ARG A 9 30.57 -22.35 16.63
C ARG A 9 30.04 -23.73 16.26
N GLU A 10 30.52 -24.78 16.91
CA GLU A 10 30.08 -26.16 16.64
C GLU A 10 28.60 -26.36 17.01
N PHE A 11 28.12 -25.71 18.07
CA PHE A 11 26.72 -25.74 18.48
C PHE A 11 25.83 -25.12 17.41
N LEU A 12 26.16 -23.91 16.93
CA LEU A 12 25.38 -23.28 15.86
C LEU A 12 25.48 -24.08 14.56
N LYS A 13 26.67 -24.56 14.19
CA LYS A 13 26.87 -25.37 12.98
C LYS A 13 26.09 -26.69 13.02
N ALA A 14 25.92 -27.31 14.18
CA ALA A 14 25.13 -28.52 14.32
C ALA A 14 23.63 -28.28 14.13
N ARG A 15 23.11 -27.12 14.55
CA ARG A 15 21.67 -26.79 14.47
C ARG A 15 21.28 -26.06 13.19
N ARG A 16 22.20 -25.27 12.64
CA ARG A 16 22.04 -24.40 11.47
C ARG A 16 23.23 -24.56 10.53
N PRO A 17 23.50 -25.78 10.01
CA PRO A 17 24.63 -26.03 9.12
C PRO A 17 24.58 -25.16 7.86
N GLU A 18 23.39 -24.75 7.44
CA GLU A 18 23.17 -23.87 6.30
C GLU A 18 23.88 -22.53 6.43
N HIS A 19 24.18 -22.00 7.62
CA HIS A 19 24.86 -20.70 7.77
C HIS A 19 26.38 -20.76 7.57
N PHE A 20 26.96 -21.95 7.53
CA PHE A 20 28.40 -22.17 7.36
C PHE A 20 28.72 -22.70 5.97
N SER A 21 30.02 -22.75 5.66
CA SER A 21 30.50 -23.29 4.38
C SER A 21 30.11 -24.76 4.25
N ASP A 22 29.50 -25.11 3.12
CA ASP A 22 29.17 -26.49 2.72
C ASP A 22 30.24 -27.12 1.82
N SER A 23 31.27 -26.35 1.45
CA SER A 23 32.43 -26.84 0.71
C SER A 23 33.30 -27.76 1.55
N VAL A 24 33.71 -28.87 0.95
CA VAL A 24 34.62 -29.81 1.59
C VAL A 24 36.03 -29.56 1.06
N ILE A 25 36.94 -29.27 1.99
CA ILE A 25 38.37 -29.24 1.72
C ILE A 25 38.85 -30.69 1.71
N GLU A 26 38.93 -31.31 0.53
CA GLU A 26 39.62 -32.59 0.36
C GLU A 26 41.13 -32.33 0.50
N ARG A 27 41.68 -32.61 1.69
CA ARG A 27 43.10 -32.41 1.97
C ARG A 27 43.94 -33.51 1.33
N THR A 28 44.74 -33.15 0.34
CA THR A 28 46.09 -33.70 0.20
C THR A 28 47.07 -32.59 -0.24
N ASN A 29 48.16 -32.47 0.53
CA ASN A 29 49.39 -31.67 0.40
C ASN A 29 49.29 -30.21 -0.11
N ALA A 30 49.48 -29.26 0.83
CA ALA A 30 49.56 -27.81 0.63
C ALA A 30 50.98 -27.34 0.24
N LEU A 31 51.11 -26.12 -0.28
CA LEU A 31 52.40 -25.40 -0.36
C LEU A 31 53.02 -25.39 1.04
N ASP A 32 54.14 -26.09 1.21
CA ASP A 32 54.78 -26.16 2.52
C ASP A 32 55.48 -24.82 2.84
N ARG A 33 55.38 -24.35 4.08
CA ARG A 33 55.98 -23.08 4.50
C ARG A 33 57.49 -23.10 4.28
N SER A 34 58.14 -24.25 4.53
CA SER A 34 59.58 -24.39 4.29
C SER A 34 59.94 -24.37 2.80
N MET A 35 59.05 -24.84 1.92
CA MET A 35 59.22 -24.79 0.47
C MET A 35 59.16 -23.36 -0.05
N LEU A 36 58.16 -22.57 0.38
CA LEU A 36 58.07 -21.15 -0.01
C LEU A 36 59.25 -20.36 0.57
N GLU A 37 59.63 -20.63 1.81
CA GLU A 37 60.78 -19.99 2.46
C GLU A 37 62.09 -20.26 1.72
N TYR A 38 62.33 -21.52 1.30
CA TYR A 38 63.48 -21.88 0.47
C TYR A 38 63.43 -21.23 -0.92
N HIS A 39 62.23 -21.12 -1.49
CA HIS A 39 62.05 -20.46 -2.77
C HIS A 39 62.40 -18.97 -2.67
N LEU A 40 61.88 -18.26 -1.65
CA LEU A 40 62.18 -16.86 -1.37
C LEU A 40 63.69 -16.63 -1.12
N GLU A 41 64.39 -17.56 -0.46
CA GLU A 41 65.85 -17.49 -0.26
C GLU A 41 66.64 -17.62 -1.58
N SER A 42 66.14 -18.41 -2.53
CA SER A 42 66.86 -18.75 -3.77
C SER A 42 66.47 -17.92 -5.00
N LEU A 43 65.61 -16.90 -4.86
CA LEU A 43 65.12 -16.04 -5.96
C LEU A 43 66.24 -15.44 -6.83
N THR A 44 67.28 -14.87 -6.20
CA THR A 44 68.41 -14.23 -6.90
C THR A 44 69.31 -15.24 -7.62
N ASN A 45 69.36 -16.49 -7.14
CA ASN A 45 70.09 -17.56 -7.82
C ASN A 45 69.34 -18.08 -9.06
N ARG A 46 68.03 -17.80 -9.16
CA ARG A 46 67.13 -18.28 -10.21
C ARG A 46 66.76 -17.19 -11.23
N SER A 47 67.27 -15.96 -11.07
CA SER A 47 66.89 -14.79 -11.87
C SER A 47 65.38 -14.49 -11.86
N GLN A 48 64.73 -14.69 -10.71
CA GLN A 48 63.29 -14.48 -10.50
C GLN A 48 62.98 -13.19 -9.72
N GLU A 49 63.84 -12.18 -9.79
CA GLU A 49 63.65 -10.91 -9.08
C GLU A 49 62.40 -10.16 -9.59
N THR A 50 62.11 -10.25 -10.89
CA THR A 50 60.91 -9.65 -11.49
C THR A 50 59.63 -10.37 -11.05
N ASP A 51 59.65 -11.71 -11.00
CA ASP A 51 58.54 -12.52 -10.47
C ASP A 51 58.26 -12.15 -9.00
N PHE A 52 59.31 -11.94 -8.20
CA PHE A 52 59.19 -11.47 -6.81
C PHE A 52 58.64 -10.05 -6.69
N GLN A 53 59.04 -9.13 -7.58
CA GLN A 53 58.49 -7.77 -7.60
C GLN A 53 57.00 -7.78 -7.90
N GLN A 54 56.56 -8.56 -8.88
CA GLN A 54 55.15 -8.71 -9.25
C GLN A 54 54.35 -9.33 -8.10
N PHE A 55 54.84 -10.42 -7.51
CA PHE A 55 54.23 -11.07 -6.35
C PHE A 55 54.08 -10.12 -5.16
N ALA A 56 55.15 -9.40 -4.80
CA ALA A 56 55.13 -8.45 -3.69
C ALA A 56 54.20 -7.27 -3.94
N GLN A 57 54.06 -6.81 -5.20
CA GLN A 57 53.09 -5.79 -5.59
C GLN A 57 51.65 -6.31 -5.41
N HIS A 58 51.29 -7.46 -5.99
CA HIS A 58 49.94 -8.01 -5.84
C HIS A 58 49.59 -8.33 -4.38
N LEU A 59 50.57 -8.79 -3.59
CA LEU A 59 50.41 -9.00 -2.16
C LEU A 59 50.16 -7.67 -1.43
N ALA A 60 50.85 -6.59 -1.81
CA ALA A 60 50.62 -5.25 -1.28
C ALA A 60 49.27 -4.66 -1.72
N GLU A 61 48.79 -4.94 -2.94
CA GLU A 61 47.47 -4.51 -3.42
C GLU A 61 46.33 -5.13 -2.58
N ARG A 62 46.51 -6.37 -2.14
CA ARG A 62 45.56 -7.11 -1.31
C ARG A 62 45.62 -6.73 0.16
N GLU A 63 46.82 -6.52 0.70
CA GLU A 63 47.05 -6.37 2.15
C GLU A 63 47.19 -4.91 2.60
N ILE A 64 47.62 -4.01 1.73
CA ILE A 64 47.97 -2.63 2.08
C ILE A 64 46.98 -1.66 1.43
N CYS A 65 47.01 -1.51 0.11
CA CYS A 65 46.13 -0.59 -0.61
C CYS A 65 45.93 -0.99 -2.08
N PRO A 66 44.70 -0.93 -2.61
CA PRO A 66 44.40 -1.40 -3.97
C PRO A 66 44.79 -0.42 -5.09
N ASN A 67 45.29 0.78 -4.78
CA ASN A 67 45.58 1.85 -5.73
C ASN A 67 47.08 2.01 -6.07
N LEU A 68 47.77 0.91 -6.36
CA LEU A 68 49.16 0.95 -6.83
C LEU A 68 49.23 1.12 -8.34
N LEU A 69 50.17 1.93 -8.84
CA LEU A 69 50.39 2.10 -10.27
C LEU A 69 51.09 0.86 -10.87
N PRO A 70 50.55 0.25 -11.94
CA PRO A 70 51.24 -0.83 -12.64
C PRO A 70 52.49 -0.30 -13.33
N GLN A 71 53.60 -1.03 -13.19
CA GLN A 71 54.87 -0.66 -13.79
C GLN A 71 54.80 -0.79 -15.31
N THR A 72 54.68 0.33 -16.03
CA THR A 72 54.63 0.38 -17.50
C THR A 72 55.89 1.05 -18.04
N GLY A 73 56.97 0.28 -18.17
CA GLY A 73 58.21 0.73 -18.81
C GLY A 73 59.29 -0.35 -18.88
N PRO A 74 60.24 -0.29 -19.84
CA PRO A 74 61.34 -1.24 -19.92
C PRO A 74 62.19 -1.18 -18.64
N THR A 75 62.60 -2.33 -18.13
CA THR A 75 63.53 -2.50 -17.00
C THR A 75 64.92 -1.98 -17.39
N GLY A 76 65.08 -0.65 -17.39
CA GLY A 76 66.32 0.01 -17.80
C GLY A 76 66.09 1.42 -18.32
N GLY A 77 65.77 2.35 -17.42
CA GLY A 77 65.72 3.78 -17.74
C GLY A 77 64.30 4.35 -17.76
N GLY A 78 63.80 4.76 -16.60
CA GLY A 78 62.53 5.46 -16.44
C GLY A 78 62.54 6.31 -15.18
N ASP A 79 62.03 7.54 -15.30
CA ASP A 79 62.16 8.70 -14.40
C ASP A 79 61.44 8.57 -13.03
N SER A 80 61.00 7.37 -12.66
CA SER A 80 60.10 7.16 -11.52
C SER A 80 60.82 7.00 -10.18
N LYS A 81 62.09 6.53 -10.14
CA LYS A 81 62.91 6.25 -8.93
C LYS A 81 62.25 5.40 -7.81
N VAL A 82 61.00 4.96 -7.96
CA VAL A 82 60.22 4.01 -7.14
C VAL A 82 59.86 2.76 -7.95
N ASP A 83 59.59 1.63 -7.29
CA ASP A 83 59.10 0.43 -7.96
C ASP A 83 57.60 0.54 -8.28
N THR A 84 56.80 1.03 -7.33
CA THR A 84 55.41 1.51 -7.55
C THR A 84 55.06 2.61 -6.55
N GLU A 85 54.00 3.37 -6.80
CA GLU A 85 53.47 4.39 -5.89
C GLU A 85 51.94 4.38 -5.90
N THR A 86 51.31 4.91 -4.84
CA THR A 86 49.87 5.14 -4.82
C THR A 86 49.50 6.27 -5.78
N TYR A 87 48.35 6.15 -6.44
CA TYR A 87 47.73 7.25 -7.18
C TYR A 87 46.51 7.79 -6.42
N PRO A 88 46.21 9.10 -6.50
CA PRO A 88 45.07 9.68 -5.81
C PRO A 88 43.76 9.07 -6.34
N VAL A 89 42.89 8.69 -5.41
CA VAL A 89 41.58 8.11 -5.74
C VAL A 89 40.50 8.96 -5.10
N ALA A 90 39.39 9.17 -5.82
CA ALA A 90 38.25 9.92 -5.31
C ALA A 90 37.76 9.33 -3.98
N ASP A 91 37.35 10.20 -3.05
CA ASP A 91 36.86 9.78 -1.73
C ASP A 91 35.73 8.74 -1.84
N SER A 92 34.84 8.91 -2.82
CA SER A 92 33.72 7.98 -3.11
C SER A 92 34.16 6.56 -3.50
N LEU A 93 35.36 6.40 -4.06
CA LEU A 93 35.93 5.08 -4.38
C LEU A 93 36.68 4.50 -3.18
N SER A 94 37.43 5.34 -2.45
CA SER A 94 38.22 4.90 -1.29
C SER A 94 37.37 4.32 -0.16
N ILE A 95 36.15 4.84 0.03
CA ILE A 95 35.22 4.38 1.07
C ILE A 95 34.78 2.92 0.85
N THR A 96 34.82 2.44 -0.40
CA THR A 96 34.43 1.07 -0.78
C THR A 96 35.54 0.03 -0.60
N TRP A 97 36.74 0.44 -0.21
CA TRP A 97 37.86 -0.48 0.04
C TRP A 97 37.78 -1.07 1.44
N TYR A 98 38.13 -2.33 1.59
CA TYR A 98 38.09 -3.03 2.88
C TYR A 98 39.48 -3.26 3.51
N THR A 99 40.55 -2.71 2.94
CA THR A 99 41.91 -2.76 3.51
C THR A 99 42.10 -1.71 4.60
N GLU A 100 42.81 -2.05 5.69
CA GLU A 100 42.96 -1.20 6.90
C GLU A 100 43.54 0.19 6.61
N LEU A 101 44.36 0.31 5.57
CA LEU A 101 45.11 1.52 5.21
C LEU A 101 44.54 2.28 4.00
N GLY A 102 43.40 1.82 3.44
CA GLY A 102 42.89 2.30 2.15
C GLY A 102 42.53 3.79 2.06
N ARG A 103 41.98 4.40 3.12
CA ARG A 103 41.53 5.82 3.07
C ARG A 103 42.70 6.81 3.09
N GLU A 104 43.71 6.53 3.91
CA GLU A 104 44.96 7.31 3.91
C GLU A 104 45.68 7.12 2.57
N ALA A 105 45.77 5.89 2.05
CA ALA A 105 46.39 5.59 0.76
C ALA A 105 45.72 6.29 -0.45
N ALA A 106 44.43 6.63 -0.36
CA ALA A 106 43.69 7.30 -1.41
C ALA A 106 44.00 8.81 -1.52
N SER A 107 44.35 9.45 -0.40
CA SER A 107 44.62 10.89 -0.30
C SER A 107 46.10 11.22 -0.13
N GLU A 108 46.88 10.29 0.43
CA GLU A 108 48.32 10.40 0.61
C GLU A 108 49.09 9.73 -0.53
N ARG A 109 50.26 10.29 -0.85
CA ARG A 109 51.20 9.65 -1.78
C ARG A 109 52.12 8.72 -1.00
N TRP A 110 52.10 7.42 -1.30
CA TRP A 110 52.95 6.40 -0.70
C TRP A 110 53.86 5.80 -1.76
N ALA A 111 55.10 5.52 -1.38
CA ALA A 111 56.09 4.92 -2.26
C ALA A 111 56.39 3.48 -1.83
N PHE A 112 56.56 2.59 -2.80
CA PHE A 112 56.93 1.20 -2.59
C PHE A 112 58.26 0.91 -3.29
N ALA A 113 59.18 0.32 -2.53
CA ALA A 113 60.44 -0.21 -3.01
C ALA A 113 60.51 -1.70 -2.69
N ILE A 114 60.88 -2.52 -3.68
CA ILE A 114 60.86 -3.98 -3.59
C ILE A 114 62.22 -4.51 -4.02
N SER A 115 62.86 -5.31 -3.16
CA SER A 115 64.19 -5.83 -3.43
C SER A 115 64.38 -7.26 -2.95
N ALA A 116 65.00 -8.08 -3.80
CA ALA A 116 65.45 -9.43 -3.46
C ALA A 116 66.95 -9.52 -3.04
N LYS A 117 67.67 -8.39 -2.96
CA LYS A 117 69.13 -8.37 -2.68
C LYS A 117 69.47 -8.80 -1.25
N LYS A 118 70.56 -9.58 -1.12
CA LYS A 118 71.12 -9.99 0.19
C LYS A 118 71.54 -8.81 1.07
N ASP A 119 72.24 -7.82 0.50
CA ASP A 119 72.57 -6.57 1.20
C ASP A 119 71.36 -5.61 1.19
N TRP A 120 70.33 -5.98 1.94
CA TRP A 120 69.09 -5.21 2.02
C TRP A 120 69.31 -3.87 2.74
N GLN A 121 70.25 -3.75 3.67
CA GLN A 121 70.50 -2.52 4.43
C GLN A 121 71.03 -1.38 3.55
N SER A 122 72.03 -1.66 2.71
CA SER A 122 72.53 -0.66 1.76
C SER A 122 71.48 -0.32 0.71
N LYS A 123 70.68 -1.31 0.28
CA LYS A 123 69.63 -1.15 -0.72
C LYS A 123 68.45 -0.31 -0.22
N VAL A 124 67.94 -0.57 0.99
CA VAL A 124 66.92 0.26 1.67
C VAL A 124 67.37 1.71 1.72
N ARG A 125 68.60 1.97 2.20
CA ARG A 125 69.14 3.33 2.31
C ARG A 125 69.24 4.02 0.96
N ALA A 126 69.73 3.30 -0.06
CA ALA A 126 69.87 3.84 -1.41
C ALA A 126 68.51 4.14 -2.06
N ASP A 127 67.54 3.23 -1.93
CA ASP A 127 66.22 3.39 -2.55
C ASP A 127 65.41 4.45 -1.80
N ILE A 128 65.39 4.46 -0.47
CA ILE A 128 64.71 5.53 0.30
C ILE A 128 65.36 6.90 0.04
N ALA A 129 66.68 6.98 -0.09
CA ALA A 129 67.35 8.23 -0.46
C ALA A 129 66.94 8.69 -1.87
N LYS A 130 66.86 7.78 -2.85
CA LYS A 130 66.37 8.09 -4.21
C LYS A 130 64.92 8.55 -4.20
N ILE A 131 64.07 7.93 -3.37
CA ILE A 131 62.67 8.31 -3.19
C ILE A 131 62.57 9.70 -2.56
N ALA A 132 63.37 9.97 -1.52
CA ALA A 132 63.45 11.29 -0.88
C ALA A 132 63.90 12.38 -1.86
N GLU A 133 64.87 12.09 -2.73
CA GLU A 133 65.36 13.01 -3.77
C GLU A 133 64.30 13.38 -4.81
N THR A 134 63.23 12.59 -4.98
CA THR A 134 62.17 12.92 -5.96
C THR A 134 61.34 14.13 -5.54
N ASN A 135 61.33 14.47 -4.24
CA ASN A 135 60.55 15.55 -3.65
C ASN A 135 59.04 15.54 -4.01
N ARG A 136 58.47 14.36 -4.26
CA ARG A 136 57.07 14.16 -4.70
C ARG A 136 56.02 14.21 -3.58
N GLY A 137 56.42 14.57 -2.36
CA GLY A 137 55.53 14.76 -1.21
C GLY A 137 55.04 13.47 -0.55
N TYR A 138 55.81 12.38 -0.58
CA TYR A 138 55.43 11.12 0.04
C TYR A 138 55.22 11.24 1.56
N LYS A 139 54.24 10.52 2.11
CA LYS A 139 53.97 10.44 3.56
C LYS A 139 54.49 9.16 4.20
N LYS A 140 54.30 8.03 3.51
CA LYS A 140 54.77 6.69 3.90
C LYS A 140 55.62 6.06 2.81
N ILE A 141 56.62 5.30 3.21
CA ILE A 141 57.48 4.53 2.29
C ILE A 141 57.54 3.08 2.78
N PHE A 142 57.11 2.14 1.94
CA PHE A 142 57.17 0.71 2.22
C PHE A 142 58.36 0.10 1.48
N PHE A 143 59.19 -0.66 2.21
CA PHE A 143 60.25 -1.47 1.63
C PHE A 143 59.96 -2.95 1.84
N ILE A 144 59.70 -3.68 0.76
CA ILE A 144 59.40 -5.12 0.79
C ILE A 144 60.65 -5.90 0.41
N THR A 145 61.07 -6.84 1.27
CA THR A 145 62.26 -7.66 1.05
C THR A 145 62.00 -9.12 1.28
N ASN A 146 62.63 -9.96 0.45
CA ASN A 146 62.67 -11.40 0.66
C ASN A 146 63.65 -11.78 1.78
N GLN A 147 64.37 -10.87 2.44
CA GLN A 147 65.36 -11.22 3.49
C GLN A 147 64.71 -11.27 4.88
N TYR A 148 65.31 -12.04 5.79
CA TYR A 148 64.96 -11.97 7.22
C TYR A 148 65.55 -10.72 7.86
N VAL A 149 64.74 -9.99 8.63
CA VAL A 149 65.17 -8.81 9.37
C VAL A 149 64.90 -9.00 10.85
N LYS A 150 65.93 -8.87 11.69
CA LYS A 150 65.75 -8.95 13.16
C LYS A 150 64.92 -7.75 13.63
N ASP A 151 63.94 -7.97 14.50
CA ASP A 151 63.04 -6.94 15.02
C ASP A 151 63.76 -5.68 15.53
N LYS A 152 64.85 -5.85 16.29
CA LYS A 152 65.67 -4.74 16.83
C LYS A 152 66.32 -3.91 15.71
N ASP A 153 66.78 -4.59 14.66
CA ASP A 153 67.44 -3.94 13.53
C ASP A 153 66.40 -3.25 12.63
N ARG A 154 65.21 -3.85 12.45
CA ARG A 154 64.07 -3.22 11.74
C ARG A 154 63.65 -1.93 12.42
N ALA A 155 63.29 -1.96 13.70
CA ALA A 155 62.78 -0.79 14.42
C ALA A 155 63.82 0.35 14.46
N SER A 156 65.07 0.03 14.75
CA SER A 156 66.15 1.04 14.75
C SER A 156 66.43 1.61 13.35
N PHE A 157 66.31 0.80 12.29
CA PHE A 157 66.42 1.29 10.91
C PHE A 157 65.23 2.19 10.53
N GLU A 158 63.99 1.75 10.77
CA GLU A 158 62.78 2.54 10.52
C GLU A 158 62.87 3.90 11.22
N ASP A 159 63.18 3.93 12.53
CA ASP A 159 63.34 5.18 13.29
C ASP A 159 64.45 6.08 12.73
N SER A 160 65.58 5.49 12.33
CA SER A 160 66.71 6.25 11.79
C SER A 160 66.39 6.87 10.42
N LEU A 161 65.63 6.15 9.58
CA LEU A 161 65.21 6.59 8.26
C LEU A 161 64.12 7.66 8.38
N SER A 162 63.16 7.44 9.27
CA SER A 162 62.09 8.39 9.55
C SER A 162 62.62 9.71 10.11
N LYS A 163 63.57 9.66 11.06
CA LYS A 163 64.23 10.88 11.58
C LYS A 163 65.07 11.62 10.56
N LYS A 164 65.76 10.89 9.68
CA LYS A 164 66.69 11.48 8.70
C LYS A 164 65.98 12.14 7.52
N HIS A 165 64.86 11.58 7.08
CA HIS A 165 64.18 11.99 5.86
C HIS A 165 62.76 12.56 6.08
N GLY A 166 62.20 12.45 7.29
CA GLY A 166 60.90 13.03 7.64
C GLY A 166 59.67 12.25 7.16
N TYR A 167 59.85 11.00 6.72
CA TYR A 167 58.79 10.10 6.22
C TYR A 167 58.53 8.96 7.21
N ASP A 168 57.34 8.34 7.22
CA ASP A 168 57.12 7.09 7.97
C ASP A 168 57.55 5.89 7.10
N ALA A 169 58.73 5.33 7.39
CA ALA A 169 59.31 4.22 6.65
C ALA A 169 58.98 2.86 7.31
N ARG A 170 58.47 1.90 6.54
CA ARG A 170 58.10 0.54 7.00
C ARG A 170 58.80 -0.54 6.21
N ILE A 171 59.43 -1.50 6.90
CA ILE A 171 60.14 -2.62 6.29
C ILE A 171 59.32 -3.90 6.47
N LEU A 172 58.88 -4.46 5.35
CA LEU A 172 58.13 -5.71 5.27
C LEU A 172 59.07 -6.83 4.83
N ASP A 173 59.45 -7.69 5.79
CA ASP A 173 60.49 -8.71 5.61
C ASP A 173 59.91 -10.07 5.20
N ARG A 174 60.77 -11.07 5.02
CA ARG A 174 60.34 -12.44 4.68
C ARG A 174 59.30 -12.98 5.66
N THR A 175 59.43 -12.66 6.95
CA THR A 175 58.50 -13.09 7.98
C THR A 175 57.09 -12.58 7.70
N TRP A 176 56.97 -11.28 7.36
CA TRP A 176 55.69 -10.68 6.97
C TRP A 176 55.10 -11.36 5.74
N ILE A 177 55.90 -11.61 4.69
CA ILE A 177 55.45 -12.28 3.46
C ILE A 177 54.89 -13.67 3.77
N LEU A 178 55.65 -14.49 4.50
CA LEU A 178 55.22 -15.84 4.88
C LEU A 178 53.95 -15.80 5.74
N ASP A 179 53.84 -14.84 6.65
CA ASP A 179 52.65 -14.70 7.47
C ASP A 179 51.43 -14.27 6.65
N ARG A 180 51.55 -13.34 5.70
CA ARG A 180 50.43 -12.97 4.82
C ARG A 180 50.02 -14.12 3.90
N VAL A 181 50.99 -14.85 3.34
CA VAL A 181 50.68 -16.01 2.48
C VAL A 181 49.97 -17.12 3.24
N PHE A 182 50.43 -17.47 4.45
CA PHE A 182 49.90 -18.63 5.17
C PHE A 182 48.76 -18.32 6.13
N LYS A 183 48.76 -17.17 6.80
CA LYS A 183 47.70 -16.79 7.75
C LYS A 183 46.50 -16.15 7.06
N ASN A 184 46.71 -15.39 5.98
CA ASN A 184 45.63 -14.68 5.29
C ASN A 184 45.16 -15.38 4.01
N GLY A 185 45.69 -16.56 3.68
CA GLY A 185 45.17 -17.41 2.59
C GLY A 185 45.64 -17.03 1.18
N HIS A 186 46.78 -16.35 1.04
CA HIS A 186 47.30 -15.88 -0.27
C HIS A 186 48.26 -16.87 -0.96
N GLN A 187 48.12 -18.18 -0.70
CA GLN A 187 48.97 -19.20 -1.32
C GLN A 187 48.85 -19.22 -2.85
N ASP A 188 47.66 -18.95 -3.38
CA ASP A 188 47.40 -18.95 -4.82
C ASP A 188 48.16 -17.81 -5.54
N LEU A 189 48.30 -16.65 -4.90
CA LEU A 189 49.13 -15.54 -5.38
C LEU A 189 50.61 -15.96 -5.43
N ALA A 190 51.11 -16.58 -4.36
CA ALA A 190 52.49 -17.07 -4.31
C ALA A 190 52.76 -18.16 -5.37
N ILE A 191 51.81 -19.05 -5.62
CA ILE A 191 51.95 -20.13 -6.63
C ILE A 191 51.96 -19.55 -8.05
N SER A 192 51.04 -18.63 -8.34
CA SER A 192 50.87 -18.06 -9.68
C SER A 192 51.98 -17.08 -10.04
N ASP A 193 52.27 -16.11 -9.17
CA ASP A 193 53.22 -15.03 -9.47
C ASP A 193 54.68 -15.50 -9.40
N LEU A 194 55.03 -16.43 -8.49
CA LEU A 194 56.41 -16.98 -8.38
C LEU A 194 56.65 -18.21 -9.28
N ARG A 195 55.65 -18.60 -10.09
CA ARG A 195 55.73 -19.70 -11.08
C ARG A 195 56.24 -21.02 -10.49
N LEU A 196 55.74 -21.40 -9.32
CA LEU A 196 56.17 -22.62 -8.64
C LEU A 196 55.75 -23.87 -9.45
N SER A 197 56.73 -24.59 -10.04
CA SER A 197 56.48 -25.76 -10.89
C SER A 197 55.92 -26.94 -10.09
N SER A 198 54.74 -27.39 -10.52
CA SER A 198 53.87 -28.41 -9.90
C SER A 198 53.52 -28.14 -8.43
N ALA A 199 52.70 -27.12 -8.19
CA ALA A 199 51.92 -27.02 -6.96
C ALA A 199 50.49 -27.51 -7.24
N VAL A 200 50.12 -28.58 -6.54
CA VAL A 200 48.80 -29.21 -6.52
C VAL A 200 47.71 -28.15 -6.32
N ARG A 201 46.67 -28.17 -7.15
CA ARG A 201 45.49 -27.30 -6.99
C ARG A 201 44.71 -27.74 -5.75
N SER A 202 44.32 -26.79 -4.91
CA SER A 202 43.18 -26.93 -4.02
C SER A 202 41.94 -27.19 -4.88
N GLN A 203 41.50 -28.45 -4.99
CA GLN A 203 40.13 -28.70 -5.41
C GLN A 203 39.26 -28.60 -4.17
N ILE A 204 38.84 -27.37 -3.89
CA ILE A 204 37.66 -27.15 -3.07
C ILE A 204 36.52 -27.84 -3.84
N ARG A 205 36.01 -28.93 -3.29
CA ARG A 205 34.76 -29.49 -3.79
C ARG A 205 33.67 -28.57 -3.29
N LYS A 206 33.35 -27.59 -4.13
CA LYS A 206 32.34 -26.58 -3.84
C LYS A 206 31.01 -27.26 -3.60
N GLY A 207 30.42 -26.98 -2.45
CA GLY A 207 29.03 -27.30 -2.22
C GLY A 207 28.13 -26.38 -3.05
N PRO A 208 26.89 -26.81 -3.31
CA PRO A 208 25.93 -26.01 -4.07
C PRO A 208 25.63 -24.66 -3.41
N LEU A 209 25.61 -24.57 -2.07
CA LEU A 209 25.32 -23.33 -1.36
C LEU A 209 26.50 -22.36 -1.47
N ASP A 210 27.73 -22.81 -1.27
CA ASP A 210 28.91 -21.95 -1.40
C ASP A 210 29.13 -21.47 -2.82
N PHE A 211 28.85 -22.30 -3.83
CA PHE A 211 28.89 -21.85 -5.22
C PHE A 211 27.93 -20.68 -5.47
N GLN A 212 26.70 -20.79 -4.98
CA GLN A 212 25.70 -19.72 -5.08
C GLN A 212 26.16 -18.46 -4.33
N ARG A 213 26.62 -18.61 -3.08
CA ARG A 213 27.09 -17.49 -2.24
C ARG A 213 28.30 -16.77 -2.81
N GLU A 214 29.26 -17.49 -3.40
CA GLU A 214 30.39 -16.86 -4.06
C GLU A 214 29.96 -16.04 -5.27
N GLN A 215 28.96 -16.51 -6.01
CA GLN A 215 28.40 -15.75 -7.13
C GLN A 215 27.68 -14.50 -6.62
N GLU A 216 26.83 -14.63 -5.61
CA GLU A 216 26.14 -13.50 -4.96
C GLU A 216 27.14 -12.47 -4.39
N LEU A 217 28.19 -12.93 -3.71
CA LEU A 217 29.24 -12.04 -3.19
C LEU A 217 29.96 -11.29 -4.30
N LYS A 218 30.31 -11.96 -5.42
CA LYS A 218 30.92 -11.29 -6.58
C LYS A 218 29.99 -10.24 -7.17
N ASP A 219 28.70 -10.56 -7.30
CA ASP A 219 27.71 -9.64 -7.85
C ASP A 219 27.53 -8.42 -6.94
N LEU A 220 27.53 -8.61 -5.61
CA LEU A 220 27.49 -7.51 -4.63
C LEU A 220 28.74 -6.61 -4.71
N GLU A 221 29.93 -7.19 -4.75
CA GLU A 221 31.18 -6.39 -4.86
C GLU A 221 31.22 -5.58 -6.16
N GLN A 222 30.69 -6.12 -7.26
CA GLN A 222 30.53 -5.38 -8.52
C GLN A 222 29.52 -4.24 -8.40
N LYS A 223 28.37 -4.46 -7.73
CA LYS A 223 27.36 -3.42 -7.47
C LYS A 223 27.93 -2.27 -6.64
N ILE A 224 28.65 -2.59 -5.55
CA ILE A 224 29.28 -1.60 -4.68
C ILE A 224 30.28 -0.75 -5.48
N LYS A 225 31.15 -1.40 -6.26
CA LYS A 225 32.13 -0.71 -7.10
C LYS A 225 31.45 0.23 -8.12
N LYS A 226 30.43 -0.26 -8.82
CA LYS A 226 29.69 0.53 -9.81
C LYS A 226 28.97 1.73 -9.17
N ALA A 227 28.34 1.55 -8.01
CA ALA A 227 27.67 2.62 -7.29
C ALA A 227 28.64 3.75 -6.90
N ALA A 228 29.87 3.40 -6.51
CA ALA A 228 30.92 4.36 -6.20
C ALA A 228 31.45 5.10 -7.44
N GLU A 229 31.64 4.40 -8.56
CA GLU A 229 32.03 5.00 -9.84
C GLU A 229 30.99 6.00 -10.35
N GLU A 230 29.71 5.69 -10.17
CA GLU A 230 28.57 6.55 -10.56
C GLU A 230 28.23 7.63 -9.52
N GLN A 231 28.93 7.69 -8.37
CA GLN A 231 28.62 8.57 -7.23
C GLN A 231 27.18 8.43 -6.70
N LYS A 232 26.61 7.22 -6.79
CA LYS A 232 25.26 6.88 -6.33
C LYS A 232 25.31 6.04 -5.06
N LEU A 233 26.05 6.51 -4.06
CA LEU A 233 26.11 5.87 -2.75
C LEU A 233 24.87 6.26 -1.93
N GLY A 234 24.19 5.27 -1.37
CA GLY A 234 23.00 5.47 -0.56
C GLY A 234 22.61 4.23 0.23
N ILE A 235 21.36 4.18 0.71
CA ILE A 235 20.82 3.11 1.56
C ILE A 235 21.10 1.71 0.98
N GLN A 236 20.96 1.53 -0.34
CA GLN A 236 21.20 0.23 -0.97
C GLN A 236 22.68 -0.17 -0.97
N SER A 237 23.60 0.75 -1.25
CA SER A 237 25.05 0.46 -1.22
C SER A 237 25.52 0.07 0.18
N VAL A 238 24.91 0.63 1.22
CA VAL A 238 25.14 0.24 2.62
C VAL A 238 24.67 -1.18 2.86
N GLN A 239 23.47 -1.54 2.42
CA GLN A 239 22.94 -2.90 2.53
C GLN A 239 23.84 -3.91 1.80
N ASP A 240 24.25 -3.60 0.57
CA ASP A 240 25.15 -4.44 -0.21
C ASP A 240 26.47 -4.71 0.53
N CYS A 241 27.00 -3.73 1.27
CA CYS A 241 28.21 -3.89 2.09
C CYS A 241 28.00 -4.82 3.29
N ILE A 242 26.86 -4.69 3.99
CA ILE A 242 26.49 -5.54 5.13
C ILE A 242 26.29 -6.99 4.66
N ASP A 243 25.61 -7.18 3.54
CA ASP A 243 25.36 -8.49 2.93
C ASP A 243 26.67 -9.13 2.45
N ALA A 244 27.57 -8.36 1.82
CA ALA A 244 28.88 -8.84 1.41
C ALA A 244 29.73 -9.33 2.60
N ALA A 245 29.73 -8.60 3.72
CA ALA A 245 30.41 -9.02 4.94
C ALA A 245 29.78 -10.31 5.54
N THR A 246 28.45 -10.38 5.55
CA THR A 246 27.69 -11.53 6.05
C THR A 246 27.87 -12.78 5.19
N LEU A 247 27.91 -12.65 3.86
CA LEU A 247 28.22 -13.76 2.96
C LEU A 247 29.67 -14.22 3.11
N SER A 248 30.61 -13.28 3.30
CA SER A 248 32.03 -13.60 3.48
C SER A 248 32.27 -14.48 4.71
N ARG A 249 31.63 -14.19 5.86
CA ARG A 249 31.70 -15.09 7.03
C ARG A 249 31.04 -16.44 6.77
N SER A 250 29.92 -16.49 6.04
CA SER A 250 29.21 -17.75 5.74
C SER A 250 29.98 -18.65 4.79
N LEU A 251 30.86 -18.09 3.96
CA LEU A 251 31.81 -18.81 3.12
C LEU A 251 33.08 -19.25 3.88
N ASP A 252 33.17 -19.00 5.20
CA ASP A 252 34.36 -19.24 6.02
C ASP A 252 35.64 -18.61 5.40
N GLN A 253 35.52 -17.42 4.80
CA GLN A 253 36.65 -16.68 4.23
C GLN A 253 37.68 -16.25 5.30
N PRO A 254 38.93 -15.92 4.90
CA PRO A 254 39.95 -15.47 5.84
C PRO A 254 39.46 -14.29 6.70
N ARG A 255 39.74 -14.36 8.01
CA ARG A 255 39.26 -13.38 9.00
C ARG A 255 39.60 -11.93 8.63
N THR A 256 40.78 -11.69 8.04
CA THR A 256 41.19 -10.35 7.60
C THR A 256 40.27 -9.76 6.53
N GLU A 257 39.74 -10.58 5.62
CA GLU A 257 38.79 -10.10 4.62
C GLU A 257 37.41 -9.84 5.23
N VAL A 258 36.96 -10.71 6.13
CA VAL A 258 35.66 -10.58 6.80
C VAL A 258 35.64 -9.34 7.69
N ASP A 259 36.64 -9.19 8.56
CA ASP A 259 36.79 -8.02 9.45
C ASP A 259 36.91 -6.74 8.62
N GLY A 260 37.70 -6.75 7.54
CA GLY A 260 37.80 -5.62 6.60
C GLY A 260 36.46 -5.23 5.97
N ARG A 261 35.65 -6.21 5.56
CA ARG A 261 34.32 -5.93 4.96
C ARG A 261 33.33 -5.41 5.99
N PHE A 262 33.37 -5.86 7.25
CA PHE A 262 32.57 -5.27 8.32
C PHE A 262 32.99 -3.82 8.62
N LEU A 263 34.29 -3.52 8.65
CA LEU A 263 34.78 -2.14 8.80
C LEU A 263 34.30 -1.24 7.66
N ARG A 264 34.31 -1.74 6.41
CA ARG A 264 33.73 -1.03 5.28
C ARG A 264 32.23 -0.78 5.48
N ALA A 265 31.48 -1.80 5.89
CA ALA A 265 30.04 -1.69 6.14
C ALA A 265 29.73 -0.66 7.25
N GLU A 266 30.49 -0.63 8.35
CA GLU A 266 30.32 0.34 9.43
C GLU A 266 30.55 1.77 8.92
N ARG A 267 31.62 2.00 8.14
CA ARG A 267 31.88 3.33 7.54
C ARG A 267 30.79 3.76 6.58
N MET A 268 30.38 2.87 5.68
CA MET A 268 29.31 3.12 4.72
C MET A 268 27.99 3.44 5.43
N ALA A 269 27.63 2.68 6.46
CA ALA A 269 26.42 2.91 7.23
C ALA A 269 26.44 4.25 7.97
N LYS A 270 27.60 4.68 8.46
CA LYS A 270 27.77 5.98 9.13
C LYS A 270 27.63 7.16 8.17
N GLU A 271 28.15 7.05 6.95
CA GLU A 271 28.14 8.15 5.97
C GLU A 271 26.84 8.22 5.15
N HIS A 272 26.21 7.07 4.85
CA HIS A 272 25.09 6.98 3.91
C HIS A 272 23.89 6.14 4.40
N GLY A 273 23.98 5.49 5.57
CA GLY A 273 22.99 4.53 6.04
C GLY A 273 21.93 5.10 6.99
N THR A 274 20.87 4.33 7.21
CA THR A 274 19.85 4.61 8.24
C THR A 274 20.37 4.28 9.65
N ALA A 275 19.68 4.76 10.69
CA ALA A 275 20.00 4.40 12.08
C ALA A 275 19.95 2.88 12.30
N HIS A 276 18.97 2.19 11.69
CA HIS A 276 18.89 0.73 11.72
C HIS A 276 20.09 0.08 11.01
N GLN A 277 20.50 0.59 9.85
CA GLN A 277 21.66 0.06 9.13
C GLN A 277 22.98 0.25 9.88
N GLN A 278 23.13 1.34 10.64
CA GLN A 278 24.27 1.53 11.53
C GLN A 278 24.28 0.46 12.64
N LEU A 279 23.14 0.22 13.27
CA LEU A 279 23.01 -0.81 14.30
C LEU A 279 23.24 -2.23 13.75
N ILE A 280 22.61 -2.59 12.63
CA ILE A 280 22.72 -3.95 12.08
C ILE A 280 24.15 -4.26 11.63
N SER A 281 24.89 -3.27 11.10
CA SER A 281 26.30 -3.46 10.73
C SER A 281 27.14 -3.86 11.95
N VAL A 282 27.00 -3.13 13.06
CA VAL A 282 27.71 -3.40 14.32
C VAL A 282 27.23 -4.71 14.96
N TYR A 283 25.92 -4.98 14.90
CA TYR A 283 25.34 -6.23 15.40
C TYR A 283 25.89 -7.45 14.65
N GLN A 284 25.95 -7.42 13.32
CA GLN A 284 26.43 -8.56 12.53
C GLN A 284 27.92 -8.82 12.78
N GLU A 285 28.74 -7.78 12.99
CA GLU A 285 30.13 -7.93 13.41
C GLU A 285 30.22 -8.63 14.77
N ALA A 286 29.48 -8.15 15.78
CA ALA A 286 29.43 -8.76 17.11
C ALA A 286 28.94 -10.21 17.08
N TRP A 287 27.92 -10.50 16.26
CA TRP A 287 27.38 -11.84 16.05
C TRP A 287 28.43 -12.78 15.44
N THR A 288 29.24 -12.27 14.50
CA THR A 288 30.35 -13.00 13.88
C THR A 288 31.45 -13.32 14.89
N CYS A 289 31.80 -12.33 15.73
CA CYS A 289 32.80 -12.51 16.78
C CYS A 289 32.44 -13.68 17.71
N TYR A 290 31.16 -13.81 18.09
CA TYR A 290 30.73 -14.90 18.95
C TYR A 290 30.63 -16.25 18.24
N TRP A 291 29.91 -16.33 17.11
CA TRP A 291 29.52 -17.61 16.50
C TRP A 291 30.52 -18.18 15.50
N TRP A 292 31.38 -17.36 14.88
CA TRP A 292 32.38 -17.83 13.91
C TRP A 292 33.79 -17.85 14.48
N TYR A 293 34.16 -16.82 15.23
CA TYR A 293 35.54 -16.63 15.71
C TYR A 293 35.75 -16.91 17.19
N GLU A 294 34.66 -16.99 17.96
CA GLU A 294 34.69 -17.21 19.41
C GLU A 294 35.56 -16.17 20.14
N ASP A 295 35.62 -14.95 19.58
CA ASP A 295 36.34 -13.81 20.11
C ASP A 295 35.48 -13.02 21.09
N TYR A 296 35.35 -13.56 22.30
CA TYR A 296 34.48 -13.02 23.34
C TYR A 296 34.93 -11.65 23.87
N ARG A 297 36.22 -11.32 23.75
CA ARG A 297 36.74 -10.01 24.16
C ARG A 297 36.29 -8.94 23.19
N LEU A 298 36.45 -9.19 21.89
CA LEU A 298 36.00 -8.27 20.86
C LEU A 298 34.47 -8.06 20.92
N LEU A 299 33.68 -9.12 21.17
CA LEU A 299 32.25 -8.98 21.44
C LEU A 299 31.94 -8.00 22.58
N ALA A 300 32.67 -8.10 23.69
CA ALA A 300 32.48 -7.22 24.84
C ALA A 300 32.87 -5.75 24.55
N GLU A 301 33.81 -5.53 23.63
CA GLU A 301 34.22 -4.20 23.15
C GLU A 301 33.24 -3.60 22.14
N ILE A 302 32.60 -4.43 21.31
CA ILE A 302 31.60 -3.99 20.32
C ILE A 302 30.24 -3.69 20.97
N TYR A 303 29.84 -4.44 22.00
CA TYR A 303 28.52 -4.29 22.64
C TYR A 303 28.15 -2.83 23.00
N PRO A 304 29.02 -2.01 23.63
CA PRO A 304 28.71 -0.61 23.93
C PRO A 304 28.40 0.24 22.69
N LYS A 305 29.01 -0.08 21.53
CA LYS A 305 28.69 0.61 20.27
C LYS A 305 27.26 0.29 19.83
N ALA A 306 26.87 -0.98 19.87
CA ALA A 306 25.50 -1.41 19.53
C ALA A 306 24.48 -0.83 20.52
N GLU A 307 24.81 -0.80 21.82
CA GLU A 307 23.99 -0.19 22.86
C GLU A 307 23.73 1.30 22.59
N ALA A 308 24.77 2.07 22.24
CA ALA A 308 24.63 3.49 21.92
C ALA A 308 23.76 3.77 20.69
N LEU A 309 23.75 2.86 19.70
CA LEU A 309 22.95 3.00 18.47
C LEU A 309 21.48 2.56 18.67
N ALA A 310 21.22 1.62 19.59
CA ALA A 310 19.87 1.10 19.83
C ALA A 310 19.04 1.92 20.84
N ILE A 311 19.69 2.59 21.81
CA ILE A 311 19.00 3.40 22.82
C ILE A 311 18.23 4.55 22.17
N GLY A 312 17.01 4.79 22.63
CA GLY A 312 16.12 5.82 22.06
C GLY A 312 15.45 5.41 20.75
N SER A 313 15.76 4.22 20.21
CA SER A 313 15.08 3.71 19.02
C SER A 313 13.58 3.55 19.25
N GLN A 314 12.84 3.81 18.19
CA GLN A 314 11.40 3.59 18.08
C GLN A 314 11.10 2.21 17.49
N ASN A 315 12.10 1.44 17.08
CA ASN A 315 11.93 0.13 16.50
C ASN A 315 12.19 -0.96 17.54
N ALA A 316 11.20 -1.80 17.85
CA ALA A 316 11.39 -2.90 18.80
C ALA A 316 12.42 -3.93 18.31
N TYR A 317 12.57 -4.07 16.99
CA TYR A 317 13.58 -4.95 16.40
C TYR A 317 15.01 -4.48 16.69
N ASP A 318 15.26 -3.17 16.83
CA ASP A 318 16.57 -2.65 17.22
C ASP A 318 16.93 -3.10 18.65
N LEU A 319 15.97 -3.04 19.56
CA LEU A 319 16.15 -3.54 20.94
C LEU A 319 16.20 -5.07 21.02
N GLU A 320 15.57 -5.79 20.08
CA GLU A 320 15.72 -7.23 19.94
C GLU A 320 17.18 -7.60 19.60
N LEU A 321 17.80 -6.91 18.63
CA LEU A 321 19.22 -7.11 18.29
C LEU A 321 20.12 -6.92 19.52
N LEU A 322 19.91 -5.83 20.28
CA LEU A 322 20.66 -5.57 21.51
C LEU A 322 20.38 -6.62 22.59
N THR A 323 19.13 -7.08 22.72
CA THR A 323 18.74 -8.14 23.65
C THR A 323 19.43 -9.46 23.32
N ASN A 324 19.53 -9.81 22.04
CA ASN A 324 20.24 -11.00 21.58
C ASN A 324 21.73 -10.94 21.97
N LEU A 325 22.40 -9.81 21.73
CA LEU A 325 23.80 -9.63 22.17
C LEU A 325 23.94 -9.68 23.70
N TRP A 326 22.98 -9.12 24.43
CA TRP A 326 22.95 -9.17 25.89
C TRP A 326 22.82 -10.61 26.39
N MET A 327 22.00 -11.46 25.76
CA MET A 327 21.88 -12.88 26.11
C MET A 327 23.22 -13.61 25.95
N LEU A 328 23.96 -13.36 24.86
CA LEU A 328 25.28 -13.94 24.64
C LEU A 328 26.28 -13.49 25.72
N LEU A 329 26.33 -12.18 26.01
CA LEU A 329 27.22 -11.61 27.02
C LEU A 329 26.90 -12.14 28.43
N SER A 330 25.63 -12.17 28.80
CA SER A 330 25.15 -12.69 30.09
C SER A 330 25.50 -14.17 30.27
N SER A 331 25.35 -14.98 29.21
CA SER A 331 25.74 -16.40 29.21
C SER A 331 27.25 -16.59 29.45
N LEU A 332 28.10 -15.83 28.76
CA LEU A 332 29.56 -15.88 28.92
C LEU A 332 30.00 -15.51 30.34
N ILE A 333 29.36 -14.51 30.94
CA ILE A 333 29.65 -14.06 32.31
C ILE A 333 29.18 -15.11 33.33
N ARG A 334 27.97 -15.66 33.18
CA ARG A 334 27.45 -16.71 34.07
C ARG A 334 28.29 -17.99 34.03
N ASN A 335 28.84 -18.32 32.86
CA ASN A 335 29.74 -19.46 32.68
C ASN A 335 31.20 -19.16 33.07
N GLY A 336 31.49 -17.95 33.56
CA GLY A 336 32.83 -17.55 34.03
C GLY A 336 33.87 -17.30 32.93
N THR A 337 33.45 -17.20 31.66
CA THR A 337 34.35 -16.94 30.52
C THR A 337 34.78 -15.49 30.45
N LEU A 338 33.87 -14.57 30.81
CA LEU A 338 34.14 -13.14 30.95
C LEU A 338 33.92 -12.70 32.41
N PRO A 339 34.65 -11.68 32.90
CA PRO A 339 34.39 -11.10 34.20
C PRO A 339 33.02 -10.43 34.23
N ARG A 340 32.38 -10.34 35.41
CA ARG A 340 31.04 -9.74 35.57
C ARG A 340 30.93 -8.33 35.01
N GLY A 341 32.02 -7.56 35.05
CA GLY A 341 32.12 -6.25 34.42
C GLY A 341 30.95 -5.34 34.78
N ASP A 342 30.43 -4.62 33.78
CA ASP A 342 29.32 -3.67 33.89
C ASP A 342 27.95 -4.27 33.47
N LEU A 343 27.79 -5.60 33.57
CA LEU A 343 26.57 -6.29 33.12
C LEU A 343 25.31 -5.76 33.81
N ASP A 344 25.39 -5.42 35.09
CA ASP A 344 24.24 -4.92 35.86
C ASP A 344 23.75 -3.55 35.33
N THR A 345 24.66 -2.67 34.90
CA THR A 345 24.32 -1.36 34.29
C THR A 345 23.75 -1.55 32.89
N LYS A 346 24.34 -2.44 32.09
CA LYS A 346 23.83 -2.80 30.75
C LYS A 346 22.43 -3.37 30.80
N THR A 347 22.19 -4.28 31.74
CA THR A 347 20.87 -4.87 31.99
C THR A 347 19.85 -3.79 32.35
N LYS A 348 20.20 -2.88 33.28
CA LYS A 348 19.32 -1.76 33.66
C LYS A 348 18.97 -0.88 32.47
N THR A 349 19.98 -0.46 31.71
CA THR A 349 19.80 0.40 30.52
C THR A 349 18.86 -0.23 29.51
N LEU A 350 19.11 -1.48 29.12
CA LEU A 350 18.26 -2.23 28.19
C LEU A 350 16.83 -2.40 28.73
N THR A 351 16.66 -2.78 30.00
CA THR A 351 15.32 -2.94 30.59
C THR A 351 14.55 -1.62 30.67
N SER A 352 15.22 -0.50 30.97
CA SER A 352 14.59 0.83 30.98
C SER A 352 14.11 1.25 29.59
N GLU A 353 14.89 0.99 28.53
CA GLU A 353 14.45 1.25 27.15
C GLU A 353 13.29 0.35 26.71
N LEU A 354 13.33 -0.94 27.07
CA LEU A 354 12.22 -1.86 26.82
C LEU A 354 10.94 -1.45 27.58
N GLU A 355 11.06 -0.97 28.81
CA GLU A 355 9.93 -0.41 29.58
C GLU A 355 9.40 0.89 28.97
N ARG A 356 10.27 1.72 28.38
CA ARG A 356 9.87 2.94 27.67
C ARG A 356 8.99 2.58 26.46
N LEU A 357 9.45 1.68 25.58
CA LEU A 357 8.66 1.21 24.44
C LEU A 357 7.42 0.41 24.87
N GLY A 358 7.52 -0.36 25.95
CA GLY A 358 6.39 -1.12 26.51
C GLY A 358 5.21 -0.24 26.93
N LYS A 359 5.43 1.05 27.19
CA LYS A 359 4.38 2.03 27.56
C LYS A 359 3.76 2.76 26.37
N GLU A 360 4.21 2.50 25.13
CA GLU A 360 3.66 3.18 23.94
C GLU A 360 2.31 2.59 23.49
N GLU A 361 1.20 3.22 23.93
CA GLU A 361 -0.17 2.77 23.63
C GLU A 361 -0.57 2.88 22.15
N THR A 362 0.11 3.74 21.38
CA THR A 362 -0.20 3.96 19.95
C THR A 362 0.43 2.93 19.02
N ARG A 363 1.34 2.08 19.53
CA ARG A 363 2.09 1.07 18.76
C ARG A 363 2.04 -0.28 19.46
N PRO A 364 0.87 -0.93 19.49
CA PRO A 364 0.64 -2.12 20.32
C PRO A 364 1.56 -3.31 19.97
N SER A 365 1.89 -3.50 18.69
CA SER A 365 2.85 -4.55 18.30
C SER A 365 4.26 -4.28 18.85
N THR A 366 4.72 -3.03 18.77
CA THR A 366 6.03 -2.61 19.30
C THR A 366 6.06 -2.72 20.83
N SER A 367 5.02 -2.23 21.50
CA SER A 367 4.89 -2.32 22.97
C SER A 367 4.86 -3.78 23.45
N LEU A 368 4.07 -4.65 22.80
CA LEU A 368 4.01 -6.06 23.17
C LEU A 368 5.34 -6.76 22.90
N HIS A 369 6.02 -6.47 21.79
CA HIS A 369 7.35 -6.99 21.49
C HIS A 369 8.35 -6.57 22.59
N ALA A 370 8.42 -5.29 22.95
CA ALA A 370 9.31 -4.82 24.00
C ALA A 370 9.03 -5.48 25.37
N ARG A 371 7.75 -5.68 25.73
CA ARG A 371 7.37 -6.45 26.92
C ARG A 371 7.82 -7.91 26.85
N THR A 372 7.71 -8.55 25.69
CA THR A 372 8.21 -9.93 25.48
C THR A 372 9.71 -10.02 25.72
N LEU A 373 10.51 -9.12 25.13
CA LEU A 373 11.96 -9.08 25.34
C LEU A 373 12.32 -8.84 26.81
N SER A 374 11.62 -7.93 27.49
CA SER A 374 11.82 -7.69 28.92
C SER A 374 11.53 -8.94 29.77
N LEU A 375 10.47 -9.69 29.45
CA LEU A 375 10.16 -10.97 30.09
C LEU A 375 11.23 -12.02 29.81
N GLN A 376 11.80 -12.08 28.61
CA GLN A 376 12.90 -12.98 28.27
C GLN A 376 14.18 -12.66 29.04
N ILE A 377 14.54 -11.38 29.19
CA ILE A 377 15.69 -10.93 30.00
C ILE A 377 15.49 -11.32 31.47
N ARG A 378 14.29 -11.09 32.01
CA ARG A 378 13.93 -11.47 33.38
C ARG A 378 13.99 -12.99 33.58
N LEU A 379 13.51 -13.75 32.60
CA LEU A 379 13.58 -15.21 32.62
C LEU A 379 15.03 -15.70 32.66
N ALA A 380 15.86 -15.21 31.73
CA ALA A 380 17.29 -15.57 31.65
C ALA A 380 18.07 -15.22 32.93
N SER A 381 17.76 -14.07 33.54
CA SER A 381 18.40 -13.61 34.78
C SER A 381 17.94 -14.37 36.02
N SER A 382 16.71 -14.90 36.01
CA SER A 382 16.09 -15.55 37.18
C SER A 382 16.37 -17.05 37.24
N LEU A 383 16.82 -17.67 36.16
CA LEU A 383 17.14 -19.11 36.12
C LEU A 383 18.45 -19.42 36.87
N PRO A 384 18.49 -20.52 37.66
CA PRO A 384 17.51 -21.60 37.77
C PRO A 384 16.40 -21.40 38.84
N GLY A 385 16.21 -20.18 39.37
CA GLY A 385 15.24 -19.85 40.42
C GLY A 385 13.76 -19.99 40.03
N ASN A 386 12.86 -19.44 40.85
CA ASN A 386 11.41 -19.50 40.57
C ASN A 386 11.02 -18.52 39.45
N VAL A 387 10.44 -19.04 38.36
CA VAL A 387 10.06 -18.28 37.16
C VAL A 387 8.56 -18.35 36.85
N ASP A 388 7.75 -18.95 37.73
CA ASP A 388 6.34 -19.27 37.45
C ASP A 388 5.50 -18.03 37.10
N ALA A 389 5.72 -16.91 37.80
CA ALA A 389 5.05 -15.64 37.49
C ALA A 389 5.45 -15.07 36.12
N ILE A 390 6.70 -15.30 35.69
CA ILE A 390 7.19 -14.89 34.36
C ILE A 390 6.53 -15.76 33.28
N LEU A 391 6.43 -17.08 33.50
CA LEU A 391 5.75 -18.00 32.59
C LEU A 391 4.26 -17.65 32.44
N GLN A 392 3.57 -17.31 33.53
CA GLN A 392 2.19 -16.82 33.47
C GLN A 392 2.07 -15.51 32.66
N SER A 393 3.04 -14.61 32.80
CA SER A 393 3.11 -13.37 32.02
C SER A 393 3.36 -13.64 30.53
N LEU A 394 4.21 -14.61 30.19
CA LEU A 394 4.40 -15.04 28.79
C LEU A 394 3.12 -15.66 28.24
N GLY A 395 2.34 -16.39 29.04
CA GLY A 395 1.00 -16.86 28.65
C GLY A 395 0.03 -15.71 28.34
N SER A 396 0.09 -14.59 29.07
CA SER A 396 -0.70 -13.40 28.73
C SER A 396 -0.29 -12.77 27.40
N VAL A 397 1.02 -12.73 27.08
CA VAL A 397 1.52 -12.26 25.78
C VAL A 397 0.95 -13.09 24.63
N ILE A 398 0.90 -14.43 24.76
CA ILE A 398 0.31 -15.30 23.73
C ILE A 398 -1.17 -14.98 23.49
N ARG A 399 -1.93 -14.63 24.54
CA ARG A 399 -3.33 -14.21 24.39
C ARG A 399 -3.46 -12.81 23.77
N GLU A 400 -2.64 -11.86 24.21
CA GLU A 400 -2.67 -10.46 23.78
C GLU A 400 -2.19 -10.26 22.34
N CYS A 401 -1.35 -11.15 21.80
CA CYS A 401 -0.83 -11.02 20.44
C CYS A 401 -1.86 -11.29 19.32
N GLN A 402 -3.06 -11.79 19.66
CA GLN A 402 -4.12 -12.05 18.69
C GLN A 402 -4.55 -10.74 18.01
N GLY A 403 -4.51 -10.70 16.66
CA GLY A 403 -4.87 -9.52 15.87
C GLY A 403 -3.74 -8.50 15.67
N LEU A 404 -2.55 -8.72 16.25
CA LEU A 404 -1.39 -7.84 16.08
C LEU A 404 -0.49 -8.34 14.93
N VAL A 405 -0.76 -7.86 13.70
CA VAL A 405 0.00 -8.24 12.49
C VAL A 405 1.49 -7.96 12.62
N GLY A 406 1.88 -6.88 13.30
CA GLY A 406 3.29 -6.49 13.45
C GLY A 406 4.06 -7.22 14.55
N TYR A 407 3.45 -8.18 15.26
CA TYR A 407 4.12 -8.90 16.37
C TYR A 407 4.68 -10.26 15.92
N PRO A 408 6.00 -10.50 16.00
CA PRO A 408 6.61 -11.76 15.59
C PRO A 408 6.44 -12.84 16.68
N VAL A 409 5.39 -13.65 16.56
CA VAL A 409 5.10 -14.69 17.56
C VAL A 409 5.96 -15.96 17.40
N GLU A 410 6.41 -16.27 16.19
CA GLU A 410 7.17 -17.50 15.90
C GLU A 410 8.47 -17.60 16.73
N PRO A 411 9.33 -16.55 16.82
CA PRO A 411 10.51 -16.61 17.68
C PRO A 411 10.18 -16.92 19.15
N LEU A 412 9.09 -16.36 19.68
CA LEU A 412 8.66 -16.66 21.06
C LEU A 412 8.25 -18.13 21.21
N VAL A 413 7.52 -18.68 20.23
CA VAL A 413 7.11 -20.09 20.23
C VAL A 413 8.33 -21.02 20.23
N GLU A 414 9.33 -20.72 19.39
CA GLU A 414 10.58 -21.48 19.32
C GLU A 414 11.33 -21.44 20.66
N ILE A 415 11.54 -20.24 21.22
CA ILE A 415 12.20 -20.05 22.51
C ILE A 415 11.47 -20.83 23.62
N LEU A 416 10.14 -20.71 23.69
CA LEU A 416 9.34 -21.43 24.70
C LEU A 416 9.41 -22.95 24.54
N THR A 417 9.55 -23.45 23.32
CA THR A 417 9.67 -24.89 23.07
C THR A 417 11.03 -25.41 23.54
N GLU A 418 12.11 -24.70 23.24
CA GLU A 418 13.48 -25.07 23.63
C GLU A 418 13.71 -24.98 25.16
N LEU A 419 12.95 -24.14 25.86
CA LEU A 419 13.02 -24.03 27.32
C LEU A 419 12.56 -25.30 28.05
N GLY A 420 11.84 -26.20 27.38
CA GLY A 420 11.40 -27.48 27.95
C GLY A 420 12.54 -28.32 28.53
N ASP A 421 13.72 -28.27 27.92
CA ASP A 421 14.91 -29.01 28.39
C ASP A 421 15.45 -28.48 29.73
N ILE A 422 15.09 -27.25 30.12
CA ILE A 422 15.60 -26.58 31.32
C ILE A 422 14.53 -26.50 32.43
N ILE A 423 13.28 -26.24 32.07
CA ILE A 423 12.18 -25.96 33.02
C ILE A 423 10.95 -26.87 32.85
N GLY A 424 11.08 -27.96 32.08
CA GLY A 424 9.97 -28.87 31.73
C GLY A 424 9.21 -29.45 32.91
N ASP A 425 9.88 -29.73 34.03
CA ASP A 425 9.28 -30.33 35.23
C ASP A 425 8.33 -29.39 36.00
N ARG A 426 8.22 -28.12 35.58
CA ARG A 426 7.41 -27.11 36.29
C ARG A 426 5.94 -27.15 35.83
N PRO A 427 4.96 -27.20 36.75
CA PRO A 427 3.53 -27.15 36.39
C PRO A 427 3.14 -25.89 35.60
N ALA A 428 3.75 -24.74 35.91
CA ALA A 428 3.52 -23.49 35.20
C ALA A 428 3.98 -23.57 33.73
N TYR A 429 5.07 -24.27 33.45
CA TYR A 429 5.54 -24.51 32.08
C TYR A 429 4.59 -25.44 31.33
N ALA A 430 4.19 -26.57 31.94
CA ALA A 430 3.24 -27.50 31.31
C ALA A 430 1.91 -26.82 30.92
N LYS A 431 1.39 -25.93 31.78
CA LYS A 431 0.20 -25.12 31.46
C LYS A 431 0.44 -24.19 30.27
N LEU A 432 1.54 -23.43 30.29
CA LEU A 432 1.89 -22.53 29.19
C LEU A 432 2.08 -23.29 27.86
N PHE A 433 2.73 -24.45 27.91
CA PHE A 433 2.99 -25.27 26.73
C PHE A 433 1.68 -25.81 26.11
N ASN A 434 0.71 -26.22 26.94
CA ASN A 434 -0.61 -26.60 26.44
C ASN A 434 -1.35 -25.42 25.78
N GLU A 435 -1.31 -24.23 26.39
CA GLU A 435 -1.86 -23.00 25.79
C GLU A 435 -1.18 -22.68 24.44
N LEU A 436 0.13 -22.92 24.33
CA LEU A 436 0.91 -22.74 23.11
C LEU A 436 0.49 -23.71 21.99
N ILE A 437 0.20 -24.97 22.31
CA ILE A 437 -0.27 -25.98 21.34
C ILE A 437 -1.63 -25.56 20.76
N GLU A 438 -2.59 -25.18 21.61
CA GLU A 438 -3.92 -24.74 21.17
C GLU A 438 -3.82 -23.49 20.28
N PHE A 439 -3.03 -22.51 20.74
CA PHE A 439 -2.79 -21.27 20.01
C PHE A 439 -2.18 -21.52 18.63
N THR A 440 -1.07 -22.27 18.55
CA THR A 440 -0.37 -22.53 17.29
C THR A 440 -1.22 -23.36 16.31
N SER A 441 -2.00 -24.32 16.81
CA SER A 441 -2.89 -25.16 15.99
C SER A 441 -4.01 -24.34 15.37
N ALA A 442 -4.71 -23.52 16.17
CA ALA A 442 -5.76 -22.63 15.67
C ALA A 442 -5.20 -21.62 14.66
N ARG A 443 -4.06 -21.01 15.00
CA ARG A 443 -3.39 -20.00 14.16
C ARG A 443 -2.99 -20.55 12.79
N LYS A 444 -2.34 -21.71 12.73
CA LYS A 444 -1.96 -22.37 11.46
C LYS A 444 -3.18 -22.81 10.65
N GLY A 445 -4.22 -23.32 11.31
CA GLY A 445 -5.49 -23.69 10.67
C GLY A 445 -6.17 -22.51 9.99
N GLU A 446 -6.22 -21.36 10.66
CA GLU A 446 -6.79 -20.12 10.11
C GLU A 446 -6.01 -19.63 8.87
N VAL A 447 -4.68 -19.56 8.94
CA VAL A 447 -3.82 -19.14 7.81
C VAL A 447 -4.03 -20.04 6.61
N THR A 448 -4.06 -21.36 6.83
CA THR A 448 -4.25 -22.35 5.75
C THR A 448 -5.60 -22.16 5.06
N ALA A 449 -6.68 -22.02 5.83
CA ALA A 449 -8.01 -21.76 5.28
C ALA A 449 -8.05 -20.42 4.52
N ALA A 450 -7.38 -19.39 5.03
CA ALA A 450 -7.35 -18.08 4.41
C ALA A 450 -6.61 -18.07 3.06
N ARG A 451 -5.51 -18.83 2.94
CA ARG A 451 -4.79 -19.01 1.66
C ARG A 451 -5.66 -19.67 0.59
N LEU A 452 -6.50 -20.63 0.96
CA LEU A 452 -7.46 -21.25 0.03
C LEU A 452 -8.53 -20.25 -0.43
N LEU A 453 -9.06 -19.44 0.49
CA LEU A 453 -10.00 -18.37 0.18
C LEU A 453 -9.38 -17.29 -0.73
N LEU A 454 -8.15 -16.87 -0.45
CA LEU A 454 -7.39 -15.95 -1.29
C LEU A 454 -7.25 -16.49 -2.71
N ARG A 455 -6.81 -17.75 -2.86
CA ARG A 455 -6.68 -18.40 -4.16
C ARG A 455 -8.02 -18.41 -4.91
N ARG A 456 -9.13 -18.72 -4.22
CA ARG A 456 -10.46 -18.68 -4.84
C ARG A 456 -10.85 -17.27 -5.25
N GLY A 457 -10.63 -16.27 -4.40
CA GLY A 457 -10.93 -14.87 -4.70
C GLY A 457 -10.17 -14.34 -5.93
N VAL A 458 -8.90 -14.71 -6.08
CA VAL A 458 -8.11 -14.39 -7.29
C VAL A 458 -8.74 -15.02 -8.53
N GLN A 459 -9.11 -16.31 -8.48
CA GLN A 459 -9.77 -17.00 -9.60
C GLN A 459 -11.10 -16.33 -10.01
N GLU A 460 -11.89 -15.87 -9.05
CA GLU A 460 -13.13 -15.13 -9.34
C GLU A 460 -12.85 -13.80 -10.03
N LEU A 461 -11.83 -13.06 -9.59
CA LEU A 461 -11.46 -11.78 -10.19
C LEU A 461 -10.92 -11.96 -11.63
N GLU A 462 -10.07 -12.97 -11.84
CA GLU A 462 -9.56 -13.34 -13.17
C GLU A 462 -10.70 -13.72 -14.12
N ALA A 463 -11.73 -14.39 -13.61
CA ALA A 463 -12.94 -14.74 -14.35
C ALA A 463 -13.96 -13.60 -14.47
N ASN A 464 -13.55 -12.37 -14.17
CA ASN A 464 -14.36 -11.15 -14.21
C ASN A 464 -15.64 -11.20 -13.35
N ARG A 465 -15.58 -11.83 -12.18
CA ARG A 465 -16.65 -11.85 -11.18
C ARG A 465 -16.23 -11.07 -9.92
N PRO A 466 -16.24 -9.73 -9.97
CA PRO A 466 -15.69 -8.90 -8.90
C PRO A 466 -16.45 -9.05 -7.57
N TYR A 467 -17.77 -9.21 -7.59
CA TYR A 467 -18.55 -9.36 -6.34
C TYR A 467 -18.26 -10.68 -5.62
N ASP A 468 -18.13 -11.79 -6.37
CA ASP A 468 -17.75 -13.08 -5.78
C ASP A 468 -16.32 -13.05 -5.23
N ALA A 469 -15.41 -12.37 -5.94
CA ALA A 469 -14.05 -12.12 -5.47
C ALA A 469 -14.06 -11.36 -4.14
N ILE A 470 -14.85 -10.29 -4.01
CA ILE A 470 -15.00 -9.52 -2.76
C ILE A 470 -15.49 -10.42 -1.62
N THR A 471 -16.43 -11.33 -1.86
CA THR A 471 -16.93 -12.26 -0.83
C THR A 471 -15.81 -13.17 -0.32
N PHE A 472 -15.10 -13.89 -1.20
CA PHE A 472 -14.04 -14.81 -0.78
C PHE A 472 -12.84 -14.08 -0.16
N LEU A 473 -12.42 -12.96 -0.76
CA LEU A 473 -11.30 -12.17 -0.24
C LEU A 473 -11.65 -11.59 1.12
N GLY A 474 -12.84 -11.01 1.28
CA GLY A 474 -13.33 -10.48 2.56
C GLY A 474 -13.31 -11.51 3.69
N GLN A 475 -13.67 -12.77 3.41
CA GLN A 475 -13.59 -13.87 4.39
C GLN A 475 -12.15 -14.24 4.78
N SER A 476 -11.17 -13.98 3.91
CA SER A 476 -9.75 -14.29 4.16
C SER A 476 -9.07 -13.23 5.05
N LEU A 477 -9.44 -11.95 4.95
CA LEU A 477 -8.68 -10.83 5.49
C LEU A 477 -8.40 -10.94 7.00
N GLY A 478 -9.44 -11.17 7.81
CA GLY A 478 -9.29 -11.31 9.27
C GLY A 478 -8.40 -12.47 9.68
N ARG A 479 -8.42 -13.56 8.90
CA ARG A 479 -7.60 -14.75 9.16
C ARG A 479 -6.14 -14.56 8.76
N LEU A 480 -5.86 -13.66 7.82
CA LEU A 480 -4.50 -13.32 7.36
C LEU A 480 -3.83 -12.26 8.23
N GLN A 481 -4.53 -11.63 9.18
CA GLN A 481 -3.97 -10.61 10.08
C GLN A 481 -3.01 -11.20 11.13
N LYS A 482 -1.87 -11.68 10.65
CA LYS A 482 -0.83 -12.38 11.40
C LYS A 482 0.53 -12.05 10.77
N HIS A 483 1.58 -11.99 11.59
CA HIS A 483 2.93 -11.64 11.13
C HIS A 483 3.45 -12.59 10.04
N GLU A 484 3.30 -13.90 10.22
CA GLU A 484 3.78 -14.93 9.31
C GLU A 484 3.00 -15.01 7.98
N SER A 485 1.80 -14.42 7.91
CA SER A 485 1.00 -14.34 6.68
C SER A 485 0.86 -12.90 6.17
N ARG A 486 1.74 -11.98 6.58
CA ARG A 486 1.67 -10.56 6.22
C ARG A 486 1.72 -10.34 4.70
N HIS A 487 2.55 -11.07 3.97
CA HIS A 487 2.60 -10.97 2.51
C HIS A 487 1.30 -11.45 1.85
N ASP A 488 0.72 -12.55 2.35
CA ASP A 488 -0.58 -13.05 1.89
C ASP A 488 -1.69 -12.02 2.19
N ALA A 489 -1.63 -11.35 3.35
CA ALA A 489 -2.57 -10.30 3.73
C ALA A 489 -2.51 -9.09 2.79
N VAL A 490 -1.30 -8.61 2.49
CA VAL A 490 -1.08 -7.53 1.52
C VAL A 490 -1.60 -7.93 0.14
N HIS A 491 -1.32 -9.14 -0.31
CA HIS A 491 -1.82 -9.65 -1.59
C HIS A 491 -3.35 -9.73 -1.61
N ALA A 492 -3.98 -10.25 -0.55
CA ALA A 492 -5.43 -10.33 -0.46
C ALA A 492 -6.10 -8.96 -0.49
N LEU A 493 -5.54 -7.98 0.23
CA LEU A 493 -6.03 -6.59 0.21
C LEU A 493 -5.83 -5.95 -1.17
N TYR A 494 -4.68 -6.17 -1.81
CA TYR A 494 -4.39 -5.65 -3.15
C TYR A 494 -5.42 -6.14 -4.18
N VAL A 495 -5.69 -7.45 -4.19
CA VAL A 495 -6.67 -8.08 -5.10
C VAL A 495 -8.09 -7.63 -4.76
N CYS A 496 -8.42 -7.49 -3.47
CA CYS A 496 -9.75 -7.04 -3.02
C CYS A 496 -10.02 -5.60 -3.46
N ALA A 497 -9.03 -4.71 -3.34
CA ALA A 497 -9.12 -3.35 -3.87
C ALA A 497 -9.32 -3.34 -5.39
N GLY A 498 -8.63 -4.21 -6.13
CA GLY A 498 -8.85 -4.40 -7.57
C GLY A 498 -10.27 -4.86 -7.91
N ALA A 499 -10.87 -5.71 -7.07
CA ALA A 499 -12.25 -6.14 -7.23
C ALA A 499 -13.26 -5.00 -6.99
N TYR A 500 -13.03 -4.17 -5.95
CA TYR A 500 -13.84 -2.96 -5.72
C TYR A 500 -13.74 -1.98 -6.88
N GLU A 501 -12.55 -1.74 -7.41
CA GLU A 501 -12.36 -0.85 -8.54
C GLU A 501 -13.06 -1.34 -9.81
N ARG A 502 -13.00 -2.65 -10.11
CA ARG A 502 -13.77 -3.24 -11.22
C ARG A 502 -15.28 -3.05 -11.04
N ALA A 503 -15.78 -3.07 -9.81
CA ALA A 503 -17.17 -2.78 -9.49
C ALA A 503 -17.53 -1.28 -9.53
N GLY A 504 -16.54 -0.38 -9.67
CA GLY A 504 -16.72 1.08 -9.62
C GLY A 504 -16.88 1.64 -8.21
N LEU A 505 -16.39 0.92 -7.19
CA LEU A 505 -16.42 1.29 -5.77
C LEU A 505 -15.05 1.85 -5.36
N PHE A 506 -14.76 3.08 -5.78
CA PHE A 506 -13.42 3.67 -5.69
C PHE A 506 -12.99 4.02 -4.26
N TRP A 507 -13.91 4.40 -3.37
CA TRP A 507 -13.57 4.70 -1.97
C TRP A 507 -13.20 3.42 -1.20
N ALA A 508 -13.95 2.32 -1.39
CA ALA A 508 -13.59 1.02 -0.83
C ALA A 508 -12.26 0.52 -1.40
N ALA A 509 -12.07 0.62 -2.72
CA ALA A 509 -10.80 0.27 -3.36
C ALA A 509 -9.63 1.05 -2.76
N ARG A 510 -9.78 2.37 -2.61
CA ARG A 510 -8.76 3.27 -2.04
C ARG A 510 -8.47 2.93 -0.58
N GLY A 511 -9.49 2.77 0.26
CA GLY A 511 -9.32 2.42 1.68
C GLY A 511 -8.64 1.06 1.88
N THR A 512 -9.02 0.06 1.09
CA THR A 512 -8.42 -1.28 1.15
C THR A 512 -6.98 -1.30 0.62
N MET A 513 -6.70 -0.59 -0.47
CA MET A 513 -5.35 -0.45 -0.99
C MET A 513 -4.45 0.32 0.00
N LEU A 514 -4.98 1.35 0.68
CA LEU A 514 -4.24 2.08 1.70
C LEU A 514 -3.85 1.16 2.88
N THR A 515 -4.77 0.28 3.30
CA THR A 515 -4.47 -0.72 4.32
C THR A 515 -3.37 -1.68 3.85
N ALA A 516 -3.41 -2.13 2.59
CA ALA A 516 -2.37 -2.95 1.99
C ALA A 516 -1.01 -2.23 1.98
N ALA A 517 -1.00 -0.97 1.55
CA ALA A 517 0.16 -0.11 1.54
C ALA A 517 0.76 0.07 2.95
N SER A 518 -0.08 0.33 3.95
CA SER A 518 0.37 0.49 5.33
C SER A 518 1.05 -0.77 5.88
N ILE A 519 0.48 -1.96 5.63
CA ILE A 519 1.08 -3.22 6.08
C ILE A 519 2.39 -3.48 5.33
N ALA A 520 2.42 -3.26 4.02
CA ALA A 520 3.62 -3.43 3.20
C ALA A 520 4.76 -2.48 3.61
N THR A 521 4.43 -1.25 4.00
CA THR A 521 5.41 -0.23 4.44
C THR A 521 6.06 -0.60 5.76
N ASN A 522 5.46 -1.50 6.55
CA ASN A 522 6.06 -1.94 7.82
C ASN A 522 7.43 -2.62 7.63
N GLU A 523 7.68 -3.27 6.48
CA GLU A 523 9.01 -3.83 6.15
C GLU A 523 10.10 -2.75 6.17
N PHE A 524 9.79 -1.55 5.67
CA PHE A 524 10.71 -0.42 5.70
C PHE A 524 10.97 0.06 7.13
N TRP A 525 9.91 0.18 7.95
CA TRP A 525 10.06 0.64 9.33
C TRP A 525 10.75 -0.38 10.25
N SER A 526 10.58 -1.67 9.99
CA SER A 526 11.20 -2.75 10.79
C SER A 526 12.61 -3.09 10.35
N TYR A 527 12.88 -3.11 9.03
CA TYR A 527 14.11 -3.66 8.47
C TYR A 527 14.85 -2.71 7.51
N SER A 528 14.33 -1.50 7.26
CA SER A 528 14.79 -0.60 6.18
C SER A 528 14.64 -1.18 4.76
N ASP A 529 13.77 -2.19 4.60
CA ASP A 529 13.57 -2.89 3.33
C ASP A 529 12.55 -2.21 2.42
N VAL A 530 12.96 -2.00 1.17
CA VAL A 530 12.12 -1.50 0.08
C VAL A 530 11.79 -2.65 -0.88
N THR A 531 10.50 -2.87 -1.15
CA THR A 531 10.00 -4.05 -1.89
C THR A 531 9.11 -3.67 -3.08
N PRO A 532 9.04 -4.49 -4.14
CA PRO A 532 8.14 -4.26 -5.27
C PRO A 532 6.66 -4.22 -4.89
N MET A 533 6.28 -4.89 -3.79
CA MET A 533 4.91 -4.91 -3.31
C MET A 533 4.48 -3.53 -2.78
N GLN A 534 5.36 -2.84 -2.03
CA GLN A 534 5.11 -1.45 -1.58
C GLN A 534 4.89 -0.53 -2.78
N ALA A 535 5.81 -0.54 -3.76
CA ALA A 535 5.69 0.27 -4.97
C ALA A 535 4.40 -0.05 -5.75
N SER A 536 4.02 -1.33 -5.84
CA SER A 536 2.77 -1.74 -6.50
C SER A 536 1.52 -1.16 -5.82
N CYS A 537 1.49 -1.12 -4.48
CA CYS A 537 0.41 -0.50 -3.72
C CYS A 537 0.33 1.02 -3.96
N TYR A 538 1.48 1.73 -3.90
CA TYR A 538 1.51 3.18 -4.13
C TYR A 538 1.14 3.55 -5.56
N ARG A 539 1.61 2.76 -6.55
CA ARG A 539 1.21 2.89 -7.94
C ARG A 539 -0.30 2.78 -8.07
N ARG A 540 -0.93 1.80 -7.42
CA ARG A 540 -2.38 1.63 -7.50
C ARG A 540 -3.14 2.75 -6.79
N LEU A 541 -2.64 3.25 -5.66
CA LEU A 541 -3.22 4.40 -4.97
C LEU A 541 -3.24 5.66 -5.82
N LYS A 542 -2.13 6.02 -6.50
CA LYS A 542 -2.15 7.21 -7.38
C LYS A 542 -3.16 7.08 -8.54
N TRP A 543 -3.38 5.86 -9.07
CA TRP A 543 -4.41 5.61 -10.09
C TRP A 543 -5.84 5.77 -9.53
N LEU A 544 -6.10 5.26 -8.33
CA LEU A 544 -7.39 5.41 -7.66
C LEU A 544 -7.68 6.89 -7.34
N GLU A 545 -6.70 7.63 -6.85
CA GLU A 545 -6.85 9.07 -6.58
C GLU A 545 -7.03 9.88 -7.89
N LEU A 546 -6.47 9.42 -9.01
CA LEU A 546 -6.69 10.00 -10.34
C LEU A 546 -8.13 9.77 -10.83
N GLN A 547 -8.68 8.57 -10.63
CA GLN A 547 -10.10 8.26 -10.91
C GLN A 547 -11.06 9.06 -10.01
N LEU A 548 -10.65 9.36 -8.78
CA LEU A 548 -11.36 10.28 -7.88
C LEU A 548 -11.13 11.76 -8.22
N GLY A 549 -10.11 12.07 -9.04
CA GLY A 549 -9.75 13.41 -9.51
C GLY A 549 -8.94 14.26 -8.53
N ARG A 550 -8.46 13.71 -7.41
CA ARG A 550 -7.90 14.48 -6.28
C ARG A 550 -6.44 14.84 -6.52
N ILE A 551 -6.17 15.98 -7.16
CA ILE A 551 -4.84 16.37 -7.64
C ILE A 551 -3.76 16.36 -6.54
N PRO A 552 -3.94 16.98 -5.35
CA PRO A 552 -2.92 16.91 -4.30
C PRO A 552 -2.58 15.47 -3.87
N HIS A 553 -3.57 14.59 -3.86
CA HIS A 553 -3.42 13.19 -3.47
C HIS A 553 -2.70 12.40 -4.57
N VAL A 554 -3.04 12.65 -5.83
CA VAL A 554 -2.33 12.08 -6.99
C VAL A 554 -0.83 12.41 -6.93
N LEU A 555 -0.48 13.67 -6.64
CA LEU A 555 0.90 14.14 -6.57
C LEU A 555 1.69 13.49 -5.43
N VAL A 556 1.14 13.42 -4.21
CA VAL A 556 1.87 12.84 -3.05
C VAL A 556 2.06 11.33 -3.19
N TRP A 557 1.09 10.62 -3.78
CA TRP A 557 1.24 9.19 -4.08
C TRP A 557 2.19 8.95 -5.24
N HIS A 558 2.23 9.85 -6.24
CA HIS A 558 3.22 9.80 -7.30
C HIS A 558 4.63 10.04 -6.78
N GLU A 559 4.85 11.08 -5.96
CA GLU A 559 6.14 11.38 -5.30
C GLU A 559 6.64 10.18 -4.49
N THR A 560 5.77 9.59 -3.67
CA THR A 560 6.10 8.38 -2.88
C THR A 560 6.44 7.17 -3.77
N HIS A 561 5.62 6.90 -4.79
CA HIS A 561 5.87 5.80 -5.73
C HIS A 561 7.17 5.98 -6.52
N HIS A 562 7.43 7.20 -6.99
CA HIS A 562 8.61 7.57 -7.75
C HIS A 562 9.89 7.34 -6.93
N GLY A 563 9.93 7.80 -5.68
CA GLY A 563 11.07 7.57 -4.78
C GLY A 563 11.36 6.08 -4.55
N PHE A 564 10.33 5.28 -4.26
CA PHE A 564 10.48 3.83 -4.06
C PHE A 564 10.93 3.11 -5.33
N ARG A 565 10.42 3.51 -6.51
CA ARG A 565 10.84 2.97 -7.81
C ARG A 565 12.32 3.22 -8.09
N GLN A 566 12.84 4.40 -7.73
CA GLN A 566 14.27 4.70 -7.88
C GLN A 566 15.13 3.78 -7.00
N VAL A 567 14.73 3.54 -5.74
CA VAL A 567 15.43 2.61 -4.85
C VAL A 567 15.37 1.17 -5.40
N LEU A 568 14.22 0.68 -5.84
CA LEU A 568 14.08 -0.65 -6.45
C LEU A 568 14.94 -0.79 -7.73
N THR A 569 15.04 0.27 -8.53
CA THR A 569 15.93 0.26 -9.70
C THR A 569 17.39 0.10 -9.28
N SER A 570 17.81 0.78 -8.21
CA SER A 570 19.16 0.64 -7.66
C SER A 570 19.45 -0.75 -7.08
N GLN A 571 18.42 -1.45 -6.60
CA GLN A 571 18.50 -2.85 -6.14
C GLN A 571 18.69 -3.87 -7.29
N GLY A 572 18.53 -3.45 -8.55
CA GLY A 572 18.66 -4.29 -9.73
C GLY A 572 17.35 -4.87 -10.24
N PHE A 573 16.20 -4.38 -9.78
CA PHE A 573 14.92 -4.70 -10.40
C PHE A 573 14.82 -4.08 -11.80
N ASP A 574 14.18 -4.80 -12.73
CA ASP A 574 14.03 -4.36 -14.13
C ASP A 574 13.29 -3.01 -14.20
N PRO A 575 13.96 -1.93 -14.64
CA PRO A 575 13.34 -0.60 -14.76
C PRO A 575 12.11 -0.60 -15.65
N LYS A 576 12.06 -1.44 -16.70
CA LYS A 576 10.94 -1.51 -17.63
C LYS A 576 9.67 -1.99 -16.95
N ARG A 577 9.79 -2.98 -16.05
CA ARG A 577 8.66 -3.48 -15.26
C ARG A 577 8.17 -2.45 -14.26
N LEU A 578 9.09 -1.72 -13.62
CA LEU A 578 8.73 -0.69 -12.64
C LEU A 578 8.15 0.57 -13.28
N GLN A 579 8.47 0.85 -14.54
CA GLN A 579 7.94 1.97 -15.33
C GLN A 579 6.65 1.65 -16.08
N TYR A 580 6.16 0.41 -15.99
CA TYR A 580 4.97 -0.02 -16.71
C TYR A 580 3.73 0.80 -16.30
N GLY A 581 3.12 1.47 -17.27
CA GLY A 581 1.93 2.30 -17.06
C GLY A 581 2.24 3.77 -16.68
N GLU A 582 3.50 4.18 -16.54
CA GLU A 582 3.83 5.54 -16.09
C GLU A 582 3.57 6.59 -17.19
N LYS A 583 3.81 6.25 -18.46
CA LYS A 583 3.49 7.12 -19.59
C LYS A 583 1.98 7.31 -19.74
N GLU A 584 1.23 6.21 -19.64
CA GLU A 584 -0.23 6.21 -19.69
C GLU A 584 -0.80 7.02 -18.53
N PHE A 585 -0.21 6.91 -17.34
CA PHE A 585 -0.59 7.71 -16.18
C PHE A 585 -0.40 9.20 -16.43
N ASP A 586 0.75 9.61 -16.96
CA ASP A 586 1.06 11.01 -17.27
C ASP A 586 0.12 11.57 -18.35
N ILE A 587 -0.16 10.80 -19.40
CA ILE A 587 -1.10 11.20 -20.46
C ILE A 587 -2.52 11.39 -19.89
N ILE A 588 -2.99 10.47 -19.04
CA ILE A 588 -4.36 10.51 -18.47
C ILE A 588 -4.49 11.60 -17.42
N LEU A 589 -3.45 11.88 -16.63
CA LEU A 589 -3.43 13.05 -15.75
C LEU A 589 -3.52 14.36 -16.57
N GLY A 590 -2.83 14.43 -17.72
CA GLY A 590 -2.98 15.53 -18.67
C GLY A 590 -4.42 15.73 -19.13
N ILE A 591 -5.16 14.66 -19.45
CA ILE A 591 -6.59 14.73 -19.80
C ILE A 591 -7.39 15.40 -18.68
N LEU A 592 -7.18 14.98 -17.43
CA LEU A 592 -7.89 15.55 -16.29
C LEU A 592 -7.58 17.05 -16.10
N LEU A 593 -6.32 17.44 -16.29
CA LEU A 593 -5.90 18.85 -16.18
C LEU A 593 -6.47 19.71 -17.31
N LEU A 594 -6.64 19.18 -18.53
CA LEU A 594 -7.31 19.89 -19.63
C LEU A 594 -8.79 20.16 -19.36
N LYS A 595 -9.44 19.38 -18.48
CA LYS A 595 -10.82 19.58 -18.06
C LYS A 595 -10.98 20.62 -16.93
N ALA A 596 -9.90 21.26 -16.48
CA ALA A 596 -9.93 22.25 -15.41
C ALA A 596 -10.73 23.50 -15.83
N ASP A 597 -11.59 23.99 -14.94
CA ASP A 597 -12.27 25.27 -15.15
C ASP A 597 -11.34 26.47 -14.93
N ILE A 598 -11.78 27.68 -15.30
CA ILE A 598 -10.97 28.90 -15.19
C ILE A 598 -10.57 29.24 -13.75
N TRP A 599 -11.44 28.95 -12.77
CA TRP A 599 -11.09 29.20 -11.36
C TRP A 599 -10.02 28.21 -10.88
N GLN A 600 -10.13 26.95 -11.29
CA GLN A 600 -9.14 25.91 -11.02
C GLN A 600 -7.80 26.20 -11.68
N LEU A 601 -7.78 26.70 -12.92
CA LEU A 601 -6.54 27.07 -13.62
C LEU A 601 -5.79 28.20 -12.89
N ASN A 602 -6.50 29.19 -12.34
CA ASN A 602 -5.88 30.20 -11.47
C ASN A 602 -5.22 29.59 -10.22
N VAL A 603 -5.64 28.40 -9.80
CA VAL A 603 -5.07 27.69 -8.67
C VAL A 603 -3.83 26.87 -9.05
N LEU A 604 -3.66 26.54 -10.34
CA LEU A 604 -2.66 25.58 -10.82
C LEU A 604 -1.41 26.24 -11.44
N THR A 605 -1.24 27.55 -11.29
CA THR A 605 -0.20 28.36 -11.96
C THR A 605 1.25 27.93 -11.70
N CYS A 606 1.55 27.32 -10.55
CA CYS A 606 2.91 26.82 -10.25
C CYS A 606 3.11 25.34 -10.58
N LEU A 607 2.03 24.65 -10.92
CA LEU A 607 2.03 23.20 -11.04
C LEU A 607 2.78 22.67 -12.28
N PRO A 608 2.96 23.39 -13.41
CA PRO A 608 3.77 22.89 -14.52
C PRO A 608 5.20 22.48 -14.14
N ASP A 609 5.88 23.29 -13.32
CA ASP A 609 7.25 22.98 -12.85
C ASP A 609 7.25 21.81 -11.85
N VAL A 610 6.25 21.75 -10.97
CA VAL A 610 6.07 20.64 -10.03
C VAL A 610 5.91 19.32 -10.79
N LEU A 611 5.03 19.30 -11.81
CA LEU A 611 4.81 18.13 -12.66
C LEU A 611 6.10 17.71 -13.37
N SER A 612 6.82 18.66 -13.96
CA SER A 612 8.10 18.38 -14.62
C SER A 612 9.16 17.83 -13.66
N SER A 613 9.21 18.33 -12.41
CA SER A 613 10.14 17.83 -11.38
C SER A 613 9.84 16.38 -10.95
N LEU A 614 8.60 15.94 -11.14
CA LEU A 614 8.13 14.58 -10.87
C LEU A 614 8.14 13.68 -12.12
N GLU A 615 8.82 14.08 -13.21
CA GLU A 615 8.84 13.35 -14.50
C GLU A 615 7.45 13.25 -15.18
N LEU A 616 6.48 14.10 -14.83
CA LEU A 616 5.15 14.19 -15.43
C LEU A 616 5.11 15.26 -16.53
N HIS A 617 6.00 15.11 -17.52
CA HIS A 617 6.24 16.11 -18.56
C HIS A 617 5.01 16.33 -19.46
N THR A 618 4.25 15.28 -19.75
CA THR A 618 3.08 15.33 -20.63
C THR A 618 1.96 16.11 -19.93
N SER A 619 1.70 15.81 -18.66
CA SER A 619 0.77 16.59 -17.83
C SER A 619 1.16 18.06 -17.70
N SER A 620 2.46 18.33 -17.59
CA SER A 620 2.98 19.70 -17.56
C SER A 620 2.64 20.46 -18.84
N VAL A 621 2.86 19.85 -20.01
CA VAL A 621 2.50 20.41 -21.33
C VAL A 621 1.00 20.67 -21.44
N ALA A 622 0.16 19.70 -21.04
CA ALA A 622 -1.29 19.86 -21.01
C ALA A 622 -1.73 21.08 -20.18
N LEU A 623 -1.11 21.27 -19.02
CA LEU A 623 -1.44 22.39 -18.15
C LEU A 623 -0.91 23.73 -18.67
N LEU A 624 0.30 23.78 -19.27
CA LEU A 624 0.82 24.98 -19.92
C LEU A 624 -0.12 25.46 -21.03
N TYR A 625 -0.60 24.53 -21.86
CA TYR A 625 -1.59 24.82 -22.89
C TYR A 625 -2.90 25.35 -22.29
N ALA A 626 -3.44 24.68 -21.27
CA ALA A 626 -4.67 25.13 -20.60
C ALA A 626 -4.53 26.52 -19.97
N LEU A 627 -3.35 26.87 -19.45
CA LEU A 627 -3.03 28.21 -18.91
C LEU A 627 -2.83 29.28 -20.00
N GLY A 628 -2.57 28.87 -21.25
CA GLY A 628 -2.37 29.75 -22.42
C GLY A 628 -0.90 30.03 -22.78
N HIS A 629 0.06 29.29 -22.22
CA HIS A 629 1.50 29.43 -22.50
C HIS A 629 1.93 28.54 -23.67
N GLU A 630 1.34 28.74 -24.84
CA GLU A 630 1.59 27.92 -26.04
C GLU A 630 3.04 28.04 -26.54
N ASP A 631 3.66 29.21 -26.37
CA ASP A 631 5.05 29.49 -26.75
C ASP A 631 6.09 28.71 -25.91
N GLU A 632 5.71 28.23 -24.73
CA GLU A 632 6.58 27.49 -23.80
C GLU A 632 6.46 25.96 -24.02
N ILE A 633 5.57 25.51 -24.92
CA ILE A 633 5.39 24.08 -25.22
C ILE A 633 6.59 23.58 -26.05
N PRO A 634 7.30 22.51 -25.63
CA PRO A 634 8.40 21.97 -26.40
C PRO A 634 7.95 21.54 -27.81
N LYS A 635 8.77 21.83 -28.83
CA LYS A 635 8.48 21.46 -30.23
C LYS A 635 8.64 19.96 -30.53
N ASP A 636 9.45 19.27 -29.74
CA ASP A 636 9.76 17.84 -29.87
C ASP A 636 8.53 16.90 -29.70
N PRO A 637 7.68 17.04 -28.67
CA PRO A 637 6.47 16.20 -28.52
C PRO A 637 5.40 16.42 -29.61
N LEU A 638 5.58 17.41 -30.50
CA LEU A 638 4.70 17.69 -31.63
C LEU A 638 5.20 17.07 -32.94
N SER A 639 6.36 16.39 -32.96
CA SER A 639 6.99 15.91 -34.20
C SER A 639 6.26 14.78 -34.91
N ASP A 640 5.40 14.04 -34.20
CA ASP A 640 4.58 12.95 -34.75
C ASP A 640 3.21 13.43 -35.28
N VAL A 641 2.92 14.72 -35.16
CA VAL A 641 1.66 15.34 -35.62
C VAL A 641 1.81 15.75 -37.09
N PRO A 642 0.90 15.33 -37.99
CA PRO A 642 0.92 15.77 -39.39
C PRO A 642 0.97 17.30 -39.49
N ALA A 643 1.78 17.83 -40.40
CA ALA A 643 1.97 19.28 -40.59
C ALA A 643 0.67 20.06 -40.94
N GLU A 644 -0.43 19.36 -41.21
CA GLU A 644 -1.75 19.92 -41.53
C GLU A 644 -2.63 20.15 -40.28
N GLU A 645 -2.28 19.61 -39.11
CA GLU A 645 -3.09 19.70 -37.89
C GLU A 645 -2.69 20.87 -37.00
N THR A 646 -3.68 21.60 -36.49
CA THR A 646 -3.45 22.71 -35.55
C THR A 646 -3.18 22.20 -34.14
N LEU A 647 -2.36 22.92 -33.36
CA LEU A 647 -2.11 22.62 -31.94
C LEU A 647 -3.42 22.42 -31.15
N HIS A 648 -4.45 23.20 -31.48
CA HIS A 648 -5.77 23.10 -30.87
C HIS A 648 -6.44 21.72 -31.09
N GLN A 649 -6.40 21.19 -32.32
CA GLN A 649 -6.98 19.89 -32.66
C GLN A 649 -6.30 18.74 -31.91
N LEU A 650 -4.98 18.82 -31.71
CA LEU A 650 -4.24 17.84 -30.92
C LEU A 650 -4.77 17.74 -29.48
N PHE A 651 -4.93 18.88 -28.80
CA PHE A 651 -5.44 18.89 -27.42
C PHE A 651 -6.92 18.49 -27.34
N GLN A 652 -7.73 18.78 -28.36
CA GLN A 652 -9.10 18.24 -28.46
C GLN A 652 -9.10 16.72 -28.51
N TRP A 653 -8.34 16.11 -29.42
CA TRP A 653 -8.25 14.65 -29.53
C TRP A 653 -7.68 13.98 -28.30
N TRP A 654 -6.76 14.66 -27.61
CA TRP A 654 -6.25 14.17 -26.33
C TRP A 654 -7.33 14.22 -25.24
N ARG A 655 -8.06 15.33 -25.09
CA ARG A 655 -9.19 15.43 -24.14
C ARG A 655 -10.27 14.39 -24.42
N ASP A 656 -10.55 14.11 -25.69
CA ASP A 656 -11.65 13.26 -26.14
C ASP A 656 -11.29 11.76 -26.26
N GLN A 657 -10.14 11.35 -25.73
CA GLN A 657 -9.79 9.92 -25.62
C GLN A 657 -10.85 9.14 -24.83
N PRO A 658 -11.18 7.87 -25.19
CA PRO A 658 -12.20 7.08 -24.50
C PRO A 658 -11.97 6.91 -22.99
N THR A 659 -10.72 6.95 -22.55
CA THR A 659 -10.33 6.89 -21.12
C THR A 659 -10.80 8.10 -20.32
N ALA A 660 -11.18 9.21 -20.97
CA ALA A 660 -11.73 10.39 -20.33
C ALA A 660 -13.09 10.13 -19.65
N ASP A 661 -13.83 9.10 -20.06
CA ASP A 661 -15.11 8.71 -19.45
C ASP A 661 -14.95 8.06 -18.06
N ASP A 662 -13.76 7.53 -17.76
CA ASP A 662 -13.40 6.97 -16.45
C ASP A 662 -12.86 8.04 -15.48
N LEU A 663 -12.72 9.30 -15.93
CA LEU A 663 -12.27 10.44 -15.14
C LEU A 663 -13.44 11.36 -14.76
N PRO A 664 -13.32 12.13 -13.66
CA PRO A 664 -14.32 13.13 -13.33
C PRO A 664 -14.38 14.24 -14.39
N GLN A 665 -15.48 15.01 -14.36
CA GLN A 665 -15.70 16.13 -15.27
C GLN A 665 -14.71 17.27 -15.05
N HIS A 666 -14.26 17.46 -13.81
CA HIS A 666 -13.25 18.46 -13.44
C HIS A 666 -12.30 17.87 -12.38
N PRO A 667 -11.04 18.34 -12.31
CA PRO A 667 -10.13 17.98 -11.22
C PRO A 667 -10.66 18.46 -9.86
N VAL A 668 -10.29 17.75 -8.80
CA VAL A 668 -10.60 18.10 -7.42
C VAL A 668 -9.33 18.63 -6.76
N LEU A 669 -9.33 19.93 -6.44
CA LEU A 669 -8.15 20.61 -5.91
C LEU A 669 -8.13 20.71 -4.37
N ASP A 670 -9.23 20.40 -3.69
CA ASP A 670 -9.35 20.49 -2.23
C ASP A 670 -8.83 21.84 -1.66
N GLY A 671 -9.13 22.95 -2.35
CA GLY A 671 -8.64 24.29 -1.98
C GLY A 671 -9.61 25.14 -1.14
N GLY A 672 -10.88 24.73 -1.04
CA GLY A 672 -11.91 25.44 -0.29
C GLY A 672 -11.95 25.07 1.20
N GLN A 673 -12.73 25.82 2.00
CA GLN A 673 -13.00 25.48 3.41
C GLN A 673 -13.81 24.18 3.56
N LYS A 674 -14.56 23.81 2.52
CA LYS A 674 -15.33 22.56 2.43
C LYS A 674 -14.97 21.81 1.17
N VAL A 675 -15.10 20.49 1.23
CA VAL A 675 -14.94 19.58 0.10
C VAL A 675 -16.13 18.65 0.00
N THR A 676 -16.43 18.20 -1.22
CA THR A 676 -17.58 17.32 -1.50
C THR A 676 -17.09 16.04 -2.16
N PHE A 677 -17.49 14.91 -1.59
CA PHE A 677 -17.22 13.58 -2.11
C PHE A 677 -18.52 12.93 -2.57
N ASN A 678 -18.44 12.16 -3.66
CA ASN A 678 -19.59 11.46 -4.22
C ASN A 678 -19.31 9.96 -4.33
N SER A 679 -20.35 9.16 -4.15
CA SER A 679 -20.34 7.72 -4.41
C SER A 679 -21.72 7.29 -4.94
N SER A 680 -21.75 6.23 -5.75
CA SER A 680 -22.99 5.61 -6.22
C SER A 680 -23.02 4.14 -5.79
N ILE A 681 -24.00 3.78 -4.97
CA ILE A 681 -24.09 2.44 -4.38
C ILE A 681 -25.51 1.91 -4.56
N LEU A 682 -25.67 0.82 -5.30
CA LEU A 682 -26.96 0.18 -5.55
C LEU A 682 -28.02 1.16 -6.11
N GLY A 683 -27.57 2.14 -6.91
CA GLY A 683 -28.42 3.21 -7.44
C GLY A 683 -28.77 4.33 -6.46
N CYS A 684 -28.24 4.33 -5.24
CA CYS A 684 -28.28 5.47 -4.33
C CYS A 684 -27.09 6.39 -4.58
N ARG A 685 -27.35 7.67 -4.87
CA ARG A 685 -26.30 8.70 -4.95
C ARG A 685 -26.02 9.26 -3.56
N ILE A 686 -24.82 8.99 -3.06
CA ILE A 686 -24.35 9.48 -1.78
C ILE A 686 -23.48 10.71 -2.03
N THR A 687 -23.88 11.84 -1.46
CA THR A 687 -23.11 13.08 -1.47
C THR A 687 -22.69 13.41 -0.05
N LEU A 688 -21.39 13.53 0.18
CA LEU A 688 -20.79 13.83 1.47
C LEU A 688 -20.08 15.18 1.39
N GLU A 689 -20.56 16.16 2.15
CA GLU A 689 -19.88 17.45 2.33
C GLU A 689 -19.14 17.46 3.68
N THR A 690 -17.87 17.82 3.68
CA THR A 690 -17.06 17.88 4.90
C THR A 690 -16.22 19.15 4.96
N GLU A 691 -15.94 19.63 6.16
CA GLU A 691 -14.88 20.63 6.36
C GLU A 691 -13.53 20.07 5.89
N ASN A 692 -12.79 20.87 5.14
CA ASN A 692 -11.47 20.51 4.61
C ASN A 692 -10.40 20.62 5.69
N CYS A 693 -10.54 19.84 6.77
CA CYS A 693 -9.59 19.74 7.85
C CYS A 693 -9.49 18.31 8.37
N SER A 694 -8.39 18.03 9.05
CA SER A 694 -8.22 16.80 9.81
C SER A 694 -8.89 16.96 11.18
N PRO A 695 -9.64 15.96 11.70
CA PRO A 695 -9.84 14.60 11.16
C PRO A 695 -11.08 14.43 10.24
N CYS A 696 -11.77 15.51 9.88
CA CYS A 696 -13.04 15.46 9.15
C CYS A 696 -12.91 14.87 7.74
N THR A 697 -11.76 15.05 7.08
CA THR A 697 -11.48 14.51 5.76
C THR A 697 -11.27 12.99 5.83
N GLU A 698 -10.46 12.51 6.76
CA GLU A 698 -10.17 11.09 6.99
C GLU A 698 -11.42 10.34 7.42
N LEU A 699 -12.28 10.97 8.22
CA LEU A 699 -13.58 10.43 8.60
C LEU A 699 -14.51 10.31 7.39
N ALA A 700 -14.57 11.31 6.52
CA ALA A 700 -15.35 11.29 5.29
C ALA A 700 -14.93 10.15 4.35
N GLU A 701 -13.62 10.02 4.10
CA GLU A 701 -13.03 8.95 3.31
C GLU A 701 -13.39 7.57 3.89
N SER A 702 -13.24 7.42 5.21
CA SER A 702 -13.49 6.15 5.91
C SER A 702 -14.98 5.77 5.89
N ILE A 703 -15.90 6.73 6.03
CA ILE A 703 -17.36 6.49 5.95
C ILE A 703 -17.75 6.00 4.55
N LEU A 704 -17.29 6.67 3.49
CA LEU A 704 -17.60 6.27 2.11
C LEU A 704 -17.00 4.91 1.78
N ALA A 705 -15.74 4.68 2.15
CA ALA A 705 -15.06 3.42 1.91
C ALA A 705 -15.75 2.24 2.64
N ALA A 706 -16.19 2.47 3.88
CA ALA A 706 -16.92 1.47 4.65
C ALA A 706 -18.33 1.19 4.07
N LEU A 707 -19.06 2.23 3.62
CA LEU A 707 -20.36 2.05 2.97
C LEU A 707 -20.25 1.24 1.68
N GLU A 708 -19.30 1.60 0.82
CA GLU A 708 -19.04 0.88 -0.42
C GLU A 708 -18.66 -0.59 -0.16
N SER A 709 -17.78 -0.83 0.81
CA SER A 709 -17.35 -2.18 1.16
C SER A 709 -18.48 -3.03 1.75
N LEU A 710 -19.29 -2.46 2.63
CA LEU A 710 -20.42 -3.14 3.28
C LEU A 710 -21.50 -3.54 2.27
N LEU A 711 -21.82 -2.64 1.34
CA LEU A 711 -22.95 -2.78 0.42
C LEU A 711 -22.56 -3.41 -0.92
N SER A 712 -21.27 -3.61 -1.18
CA SER A 712 -20.71 -4.14 -2.42
C SER A 712 -21.41 -5.42 -2.92
N THR A 713 -21.68 -6.38 -2.05
CA THR A 713 -22.32 -7.67 -2.37
C THR A 713 -23.83 -7.65 -2.15
N GLY A 714 -24.40 -6.51 -1.73
CA GLY A 714 -25.80 -6.40 -1.33
C GLY A 714 -26.79 -6.74 -2.44
N LEU A 715 -26.48 -6.40 -3.70
CA LEU A 715 -27.38 -6.67 -4.82
C LEU A 715 -27.57 -8.17 -5.09
N ASN A 716 -26.50 -8.96 -4.98
CA ASN A 716 -26.54 -10.42 -5.13
C ASN A 716 -27.44 -11.06 -4.07
N GLU A 717 -27.55 -10.43 -2.90
CA GLU A 717 -28.36 -10.88 -1.79
C GLU A 717 -29.76 -10.23 -1.73
N GLY A 718 -30.14 -9.48 -2.78
CA GLY A 718 -31.47 -8.90 -2.92
C GLY A 718 -31.70 -7.61 -2.13
N LEU A 719 -30.64 -6.90 -1.74
CA LEU A 719 -30.73 -5.55 -1.18
C LEU A 719 -31.19 -4.57 -2.26
N ILE A 720 -32.22 -3.78 -1.96
CA ILE A 720 -32.78 -2.80 -2.89
C ILE A 720 -32.73 -1.42 -2.25
N THR A 721 -32.30 -0.43 -3.01
CA THR A 721 -32.28 0.96 -2.56
C THR A 721 -33.71 1.51 -2.42
N ARG A 722 -34.01 2.08 -1.24
CA ARG A 722 -35.29 2.72 -0.93
C ARG A 722 -35.27 4.21 -1.25
N GLU A 723 -34.15 4.88 -1.01
CA GLU A 723 -34.00 6.31 -1.26
C GLU A 723 -32.91 6.52 -2.33
N PRO A 724 -33.20 7.28 -3.41
CA PRO A 724 -32.25 7.48 -4.51
C PRO A 724 -31.08 8.40 -4.15
N THR A 725 -31.18 9.13 -3.04
CA THR A 725 -30.17 10.09 -2.59
C THR A 725 -29.98 10.05 -1.09
N LEU A 726 -28.73 10.08 -0.65
CA LEU A 726 -28.33 10.26 0.74
C LEU A 726 -27.36 11.44 0.82
N PHE A 727 -27.65 12.40 1.71
CA PHE A 727 -26.73 13.49 1.99
C PHE A 727 -26.10 13.32 3.37
N ILE A 728 -24.78 13.41 3.45
CA ILE A 728 -24.01 13.34 4.69
C ILE A 728 -23.25 14.66 4.83
N GLN A 729 -23.31 15.28 5.99
CA GLN A 729 -22.56 16.48 6.32
C GLN A 729 -21.66 16.22 7.51
N ILE A 730 -20.38 16.54 7.41
CA ILE A 730 -19.41 16.38 8.49
C ILE A 730 -18.85 17.75 8.86
N HIS A 731 -18.96 18.11 10.13
CA HIS A 731 -18.40 19.35 10.67
C HIS A 731 -17.59 19.08 11.92
N LYS A 732 -16.67 19.98 12.20
CA LYS A 732 -15.85 19.94 13.41
C LYS A 732 -16.58 20.63 14.57
N SER A 733 -16.54 20.04 15.76
CA SER A 733 -17.15 20.62 16.95
C SER A 733 -16.40 20.21 18.22
N ASP A 734 -15.96 21.22 18.99
CA ASP A 734 -15.24 21.03 20.25
C ASP A 734 -16.16 20.55 21.40
N PHE A 735 -17.49 20.66 21.23
CA PHE A 735 -18.49 20.32 22.25
C PHE A 735 -19.13 18.94 22.05
N THR A 736 -18.54 18.09 21.20
CA THR A 736 -19.09 16.77 20.87
C THR A 736 -18.45 15.66 21.69
N GLU A 737 -19.17 14.56 21.92
CA GLU A 737 -18.60 13.36 22.55
C GLU A 737 -17.60 12.67 21.59
N LYS A 738 -16.51 12.13 22.16
CA LYS A 738 -15.50 11.41 21.39
C LYS A 738 -16.06 10.09 20.84
N PRO A 739 -15.58 9.63 19.67
CA PRO A 739 -14.79 10.37 18.68
C PRO A 739 -15.66 11.28 17.81
N PHE A 740 -16.90 10.87 17.54
CA PHE A 740 -17.90 11.65 16.83
C PHE A 740 -19.32 11.21 17.23
N THR A 741 -20.30 12.08 16.97
CA THR A 741 -21.73 11.74 17.07
C THR A 741 -22.40 11.96 15.72
N PHE A 742 -23.52 11.28 15.49
CA PHE A 742 -24.31 11.51 14.27
C PHE A 742 -25.79 11.63 14.59
N LYS A 743 -26.49 12.43 13.78
CA LYS A 743 -27.95 12.58 13.84
C LYS A 743 -28.52 12.34 12.46
N LEU A 744 -29.40 11.35 12.35
CA LEU A 744 -30.19 11.09 11.17
C LEU A 744 -31.47 11.93 11.23
N LYS A 745 -31.71 12.75 10.22
CA LYS A 745 -32.92 13.56 10.07
C LYS A 745 -33.41 13.46 8.63
N ASP A 746 -34.72 13.51 8.45
CA ASP A 746 -35.28 13.66 7.10
C ASP A 746 -35.40 15.16 6.78
N LYS A 747 -34.71 15.60 5.72
CA LYS A 747 -34.87 16.96 5.17
C LYS A 747 -35.66 16.86 3.88
N ASP A 748 -36.78 17.59 3.82
CA ASP A 748 -37.75 17.49 2.73
C ASP A 748 -38.24 16.05 2.48
N GLY A 749 -38.16 15.13 3.45
CA GLY A 749 -38.54 13.73 3.26
C GLY A 749 -37.47 12.83 2.63
N ARG A 750 -36.21 13.28 2.55
CA ARG A 750 -35.03 12.47 2.16
C ARG A 750 -34.04 12.37 3.32
N PRO A 751 -33.27 11.27 3.41
CA PRO A 751 -32.35 11.06 4.52
C PRO A 751 -31.17 12.03 4.45
N HIS A 752 -30.93 12.71 5.57
CA HIS A 752 -29.83 13.64 5.77
C HIS A 752 -29.14 13.32 7.10
N ILE A 753 -27.83 13.09 7.06
CA ILE A 753 -27.04 12.72 8.24
C ILE A 753 -26.07 13.85 8.55
N VAL A 754 -26.13 14.35 9.78
CA VAL A 754 -25.14 15.29 10.29
C VAL A 754 -24.22 14.56 11.23
N VAL A 755 -22.93 14.54 10.91
CA VAL A 755 -21.85 13.97 11.72
C VAL A 755 -21.07 15.12 12.34
N CYS A 756 -20.95 15.13 13.66
CA CYS A 756 -20.16 16.10 14.40
C CYS A 756 -18.91 15.38 14.92
N SER A 757 -17.74 15.77 14.44
CA SER A 757 -16.46 15.18 14.86
C SER A 757 -15.78 16.06 15.91
N THR A 758 -15.21 15.40 16.92
CA THR A 758 -14.26 16.04 17.83
C THR A 758 -12.89 16.22 17.19
N VAL A 759 -12.02 16.98 17.82
CA VAL A 759 -10.61 17.08 17.42
C VAL A 759 -9.85 15.88 17.97
N PHE A 760 -9.24 15.09 17.09
CA PHE A 760 -8.30 14.04 17.43
C PHE A 760 -7.25 13.90 16.33
N GLU A 761 -6.11 13.28 16.63
CA GLU A 761 -5.07 12.99 15.64
C GLU A 761 -5.37 11.67 14.92
N PRO A 762 -5.84 11.67 13.66
CA PRO A 762 -6.24 10.44 12.98
C PRO A 762 -5.05 9.55 12.60
N HIS A 763 -3.84 10.09 12.58
CA HIS A 763 -2.62 9.38 12.22
C HIS A 763 -1.88 8.78 13.40
N LYS A 764 -2.32 9.07 14.64
CA LYS A 764 -1.70 8.56 15.87
C LYS A 764 -2.77 8.30 16.92
N MET A 765 -3.22 7.05 16.99
CA MET A 765 -4.35 6.65 17.83
C MET A 765 -4.01 5.45 18.72
N THR A 766 -4.48 5.48 19.97
CA THR A 766 -4.43 4.32 20.86
C THR A 766 -5.38 3.22 20.39
N VAL A 767 -5.20 1.99 20.89
CA VAL A 767 -6.07 0.86 20.56
C VAL A 767 -7.52 1.12 20.99
N GLU A 768 -7.70 1.76 22.15
CA GLU A 768 -9.01 2.14 22.69
C GLU A 768 -9.70 3.15 21.77
N ALA A 769 -9.00 4.21 21.35
CA ALA A 769 -9.55 5.21 20.45
C ALA A 769 -9.91 4.62 19.08
N GLN A 770 -9.08 3.71 18.56
CA GLN A 770 -9.40 2.97 17.33
C GLN A 770 -10.65 2.11 17.51
N ARG A 771 -10.82 1.44 18.66
CA ARG A 771 -12.02 0.64 18.97
C ARG A 771 -13.27 1.54 19.03
N GLU A 772 -13.21 2.67 19.73
CA GLU A 772 -14.32 3.62 19.84
C GLU A 772 -14.77 4.16 18.48
N ILE A 773 -13.83 4.51 17.58
CA ILE A 773 -14.16 4.94 16.22
C ILE A 773 -14.85 3.81 15.45
N LYS A 774 -14.32 2.58 15.53
CA LYS A 774 -14.89 1.42 14.83
C LYS A 774 -16.32 1.12 15.31
N GLU A 775 -16.57 1.23 16.60
CA GLU A 775 -17.92 1.08 17.19
C GLU A 775 -18.88 2.17 16.69
N LYS A 776 -18.46 3.44 16.64
CA LYS A 776 -19.29 4.53 16.11
C LYS A 776 -19.53 4.43 14.60
N LEU A 777 -18.54 3.99 13.83
CA LEU A 777 -18.72 3.70 12.41
C LEU A 777 -19.72 2.56 12.22
N PHE A 778 -19.64 1.50 13.02
CA PHE A 778 -20.62 0.42 12.99
C PHE A 778 -22.05 0.93 13.22
N GLU A 779 -22.28 1.72 14.26
CA GLU A 779 -23.59 2.33 14.56
C GLU A 779 -24.12 3.15 13.37
N LEU A 780 -23.27 3.98 12.75
CA LEU A 780 -23.62 4.81 11.60
C LEU A 780 -23.99 3.96 10.37
N LEU A 781 -23.17 2.96 10.04
CA LEU A 781 -23.40 2.08 8.89
C LEU A 781 -24.71 1.31 9.03
N VAL A 782 -25.02 0.80 10.22
CA VAL A 782 -26.27 0.10 10.50
C VAL A 782 -27.48 1.05 10.39
N ALA A 783 -27.35 2.29 10.89
CA ALA A 783 -28.40 3.30 10.77
C ALA A 783 -28.69 3.66 9.30
N ILE A 784 -27.64 3.81 8.48
CA ILE A 784 -27.77 4.05 7.03
C ILE A 784 -28.42 2.84 6.35
N LEU A 785 -27.93 1.62 6.61
CA LEU A 785 -28.45 0.39 6.03
C LEU A 785 -29.96 0.26 6.28
N ALA A 786 -30.41 0.50 7.51
CA ALA A 786 -31.81 0.38 7.89
C ALA A 786 -32.72 1.48 7.31
N ARG A 787 -32.20 2.71 7.10
CA ARG A 787 -33.01 3.85 6.61
C ARG A 787 -33.06 3.93 5.09
N VAL A 788 -31.95 3.66 4.41
CA VAL A 788 -31.74 3.95 2.98
C VAL A 788 -32.02 2.73 2.10
N PHE A 789 -31.93 1.53 2.66
CA PHE A 789 -32.11 0.28 1.90
C PHE A 789 -33.29 -0.53 2.43
N LEU A 790 -33.98 -1.20 1.52
CA LEU A 790 -35.05 -2.15 1.81
C LEU A 790 -34.44 -3.54 2.01
N LEU A 791 -34.80 -4.18 3.11
CA LEU A 791 -34.32 -5.50 3.54
C LEU A 791 -35.48 -6.50 3.41
N PRO A 792 -35.63 -7.25 2.29
CA PRO A 792 -36.80 -8.12 2.09
C PRO A 792 -36.91 -9.24 3.13
N ASP A 793 -35.77 -9.85 3.49
CA ASP A 793 -35.63 -10.78 4.61
C ASP A 793 -34.42 -10.36 5.46
N PRO A 794 -34.64 -9.53 6.50
CA PRO A 794 -33.56 -8.99 7.32
C PRO A 794 -32.73 -10.10 7.99
N LYS A 795 -33.34 -11.23 8.40
CA LYS A 795 -32.65 -12.27 9.14
C LYS A 795 -31.72 -13.07 8.23
N LYS A 796 -32.21 -13.48 7.07
CA LYS A 796 -31.38 -14.17 6.07
C LYS A 796 -30.25 -13.28 5.59
N LEU A 797 -30.55 -12.02 5.26
CA LEU A 797 -29.57 -11.09 4.72
C LEU A 797 -28.46 -10.76 5.72
N THR A 798 -28.81 -10.44 6.97
CA THR A 798 -27.81 -10.13 8.00
C THR A 798 -26.96 -11.36 8.37
N THR A 799 -27.54 -12.56 8.36
CA THR A 799 -26.77 -13.81 8.53
C THR A 799 -25.75 -13.96 7.41
N LYS A 800 -26.19 -13.77 6.16
CA LYS A 800 -25.33 -13.91 4.98
C LYS A 800 -24.22 -12.85 4.96
N LEU A 801 -24.58 -11.57 4.96
CA LEU A 801 -23.62 -10.47 4.90
C LEU A 801 -22.70 -10.43 6.12
N PHE A 802 -23.22 -10.56 7.34
CA PHE A 802 -22.43 -10.28 8.54
C PHE A 802 -21.71 -11.51 9.10
N ARG A 803 -22.31 -12.70 9.02
CA ARG A 803 -21.69 -13.93 9.58
C ARG A 803 -20.91 -14.71 8.53
N GLU A 804 -21.52 -14.97 7.37
CA GLU A 804 -20.87 -15.78 6.33
C GLU A 804 -19.84 -14.96 5.54
N GLU A 805 -20.21 -13.79 5.01
CA GLU A 805 -19.31 -12.96 4.20
C GLU A 805 -18.42 -12.02 5.01
N ARG A 806 -18.70 -11.85 6.31
CA ARG A 806 -17.98 -10.93 7.21
C ARG A 806 -17.91 -9.50 6.66
N ALA A 807 -18.98 -9.03 6.01
CA ALA A 807 -19.06 -7.73 5.34
C ALA A 807 -18.75 -6.55 6.28
N LEU A 808 -19.22 -6.60 7.52
CA LEU A 808 -18.91 -5.59 8.54
C LEU A 808 -17.42 -5.57 8.91
N GLU A 809 -16.85 -6.75 9.13
CA GLU A 809 -15.43 -6.91 9.46
C GLU A 809 -14.55 -6.31 8.35
N ARG A 810 -14.81 -6.67 7.08
CA ARG A 810 -14.07 -6.10 5.93
C ARG A 810 -14.26 -4.58 5.81
N SER A 811 -15.47 -4.08 6.03
CA SER A 811 -15.80 -2.65 5.87
C SER A 811 -15.27 -1.74 6.97
N ILE A 812 -15.03 -2.25 8.18
CA ILE A 812 -14.61 -1.40 9.31
C ILE A 812 -13.11 -1.56 9.56
N ASN A 813 -12.57 -2.78 9.44
CA ASN A 813 -11.18 -3.04 9.78
C ASN A 813 -10.19 -2.81 8.63
N PHE A 814 -10.66 -2.73 7.38
CA PHE A 814 -9.78 -2.78 6.19
C PHE A 814 -10.07 -1.71 5.14
N THR A 815 -10.78 -0.63 5.49
CA THR A 815 -11.02 0.49 4.56
C THR A 815 -10.76 1.87 5.19
N SER A 816 -10.29 1.90 6.44
CA SER A 816 -10.10 3.12 7.21
C SER A 816 -8.83 3.87 6.81
N SER A 817 -8.90 5.22 6.83
CA SER A 817 -7.73 6.12 6.72
C SER A 817 -7.01 6.33 8.06
N PHE A 818 -7.62 5.96 9.18
CA PHE A 818 -7.06 6.15 10.52
C PHE A 818 -5.83 5.27 10.73
N VAL A 819 -4.73 5.86 11.20
CA VAL A 819 -3.38 5.29 11.40
C VAL A 819 -2.70 4.85 10.09
N THR A 820 -3.42 4.21 9.17
CA THR A 820 -2.90 3.66 7.91
C THR A 820 -2.30 4.71 6.99
N LEU A 821 -2.92 5.89 6.84
CA LEU A 821 -2.36 6.99 6.04
C LEU A 821 -1.04 7.50 6.64
N GLY A 822 -1.03 7.65 7.97
CA GLY A 822 0.13 8.14 8.72
C GLY A 822 1.34 7.21 8.64
N ASN A 823 1.10 5.90 8.65
CA ASN A 823 2.13 4.88 8.53
C ASN A 823 2.89 4.92 7.20
N VAL A 824 2.32 5.55 6.16
CA VAL A 824 2.90 5.60 4.82
C VAL A 824 3.39 7.01 4.48
N LEU A 825 2.54 8.03 4.60
CA LEU A 825 2.85 9.41 4.19
C LEU A 825 3.30 10.31 5.35
N GLY A 826 3.39 9.77 6.56
CA GLY A 826 3.69 10.53 7.77
C GLY A 826 2.48 11.29 8.33
N HIS A 827 2.71 12.09 9.38
CA HIS A 827 1.63 12.75 10.13
C HIS A 827 1.12 14.07 9.51
N THR A 828 1.79 14.60 8.50
CA THR A 828 1.45 15.87 7.82
C THR A 828 1.61 15.74 6.30
N PRO A 829 0.82 14.87 5.64
CA PRO A 829 0.97 14.61 4.21
C PRO A 829 0.59 15.83 3.35
N LYS A 830 1.19 15.96 2.16
CA LYS A 830 0.93 17.04 1.18
C LYS A 830 -0.42 16.89 0.45
N THR A 831 -1.51 16.72 1.18
CA THR A 831 -2.85 16.46 0.64
C THR A 831 -3.65 17.73 0.30
N ARG A 832 -3.01 18.90 0.32
CA ARG A 832 -3.62 20.20 -0.04
C ARG A 832 -2.78 20.90 -1.09
N MET A 833 -3.43 21.64 -1.99
CA MET A 833 -2.72 22.44 -3.01
C MET A 833 -1.77 23.48 -2.41
N SER A 834 -2.05 24.03 -1.22
CA SER A 834 -1.16 25.00 -0.57
C SER A 834 0.23 24.42 -0.29
N ALA A 835 0.30 23.15 0.14
CA ALA A 835 1.56 22.47 0.46
C ALA A 835 2.48 22.30 -0.77
N TRP A 836 1.91 22.35 -1.99
CA TRP A 836 2.67 22.27 -3.24
C TRP A 836 3.11 23.65 -3.76
N ARG A 837 2.57 24.75 -3.21
CA ARG A 837 2.88 26.14 -3.61
C ARG A 837 3.97 26.81 -2.79
N GLU A 838 4.20 26.35 -1.57
CA GLU A 838 5.05 27.05 -0.57
C GLU A 838 6.56 27.03 -0.89
N SER A 839 6.99 26.31 -1.94
CA SER A 839 8.39 26.33 -2.35
C SER A 839 8.68 27.50 -3.30
N ALA A 840 9.54 28.41 -2.87
CA ALA A 840 9.98 29.58 -3.65
C ALA A 840 10.74 29.23 -4.95
N GLN A 841 11.00 27.94 -5.20
CA GLN A 841 11.75 27.45 -6.35
C GLN A 841 10.92 27.28 -7.63
N TRP A 842 9.58 27.32 -7.56
CA TRP A 842 8.71 27.06 -8.72
C TRP A 842 8.33 28.34 -9.47
N ARG A 843 8.49 28.35 -10.79
CA ARG A 843 8.03 29.44 -11.67
C ARG A 843 6.51 29.54 -11.61
N GLN A 844 6.00 30.77 -11.59
CA GLN A 844 4.57 31.03 -11.72
C GLN A 844 4.22 31.27 -13.19
N TYR A 845 3.28 30.48 -13.71
CA TYR A 845 2.70 30.63 -15.04
C TYR A 845 1.32 31.28 -14.89
N PRO A 846 1.21 32.62 -14.99
CA PRO A 846 -0.07 33.31 -14.80
C PRO A 846 -1.10 32.85 -15.84
N LEU A 847 -2.38 32.77 -15.46
CA LEU A 847 -3.45 32.42 -16.39
C LEU A 847 -3.59 33.52 -17.47
N LEU A 848 -3.33 33.17 -18.74
CA LEU A 848 -3.44 34.10 -19.87
C LEU A 848 -4.82 34.03 -20.56
N ARG A 849 -5.55 32.94 -20.39
CA ARG A 849 -6.88 32.73 -21.01
C ARG A 849 -7.99 33.45 -20.23
N ARG A 850 -8.98 33.97 -20.95
CA ARG A 850 -10.20 34.59 -20.37
C ARG A 850 -11.35 33.60 -20.20
N GLU A 851 -11.38 32.58 -21.04
CA GLU A 851 -12.35 31.48 -21.04
C GLU A 851 -11.56 30.16 -21.10
N VAL A 852 -12.21 29.04 -20.77
CA VAL A 852 -11.58 27.71 -20.94
C VAL A 852 -11.13 27.52 -22.38
N TRP A 853 -10.04 26.78 -22.58
CA TRP A 853 -9.38 26.67 -23.89
C TRP A 853 -10.27 26.06 -24.99
N ASP A 854 -11.30 25.31 -24.59
CA ASP A 854 -12.28 24.60 -25.41
C ASP A 854 -13.68 25.24 -25.37
N ALA A 855 -13.79 26.51 -24.95
CA ALA A 855 -15.07 27.21 -24.86
C ALA A 855 -15.83 27.26 -26.20
N ALA A 856 -15.10 27.34 -27.33
CA ALA A 856 -15.67 27.33 -28.67
C ALA A 856 -16.27 25.97 -29.07
N ASP A 857 -15.75 24.88 -28.51
CA ASP A 857 -16.21 23.51 -28.77
C ASP A 857 -17.42 23.13 -27.89
N SER A 858 -17.66 23.92 -26.84
CA SER A 858 -18.68 23.73 -25.82
C SER A 858 -20.10 24.11 -26.28
N SER A 859 -20.30 24.44 -27.57
CA SER A 859 -21.65 24.65 -28.10
C SER A 859 -22.50 23.40 -27.82
N PRO A 860 -23.78 23.55 -27.41
CA PRO A 860 -24.65 22.43 -27.08
C PRO A 860 -25.09 21.73 -28.37
N THR A 861 -24.14 21.24 -29.15
CA THR A 861 -24.38 20.07 -29.97
C THR A 861 -24.64 18.96 -28.97
N GLU A 862 -25.92 18.67 -28.78
CA GLU A 862 -26.38 17.33 -28.42
C GLU A 862 -25.39 16.36 -29.07
N ARG A 863 -24.53 15.71 -28.25
CA ARG A 863 -23.94 14.44 -28.66
C ARG A 863 -25.16 13.56 -28.86
N SER A 864 -25.74 13.60 -30.06
CA SER A 864 -26.80 12.70 -30.49
C SER A 864 -26.22 11.34 -30.16
N PRO A 865 -26.83 10.56 -29.25
CA PRO A 865 -26.35 9.23 -28.98
C PRO A 865 -26.37 8.52 -30.33
N GLN A 866 -25.18 8.27 -30.89
CA GLN A 866 -25.08 7.49 -32.11
C GLN A 866 -25.69 6.13 -31.77
N ASN A 867 -26.86 5.89 -32.36
CA ASN A 867 -27.62 4.64 -32.41
C ASN A 867 -28.28 4.18 -31.09
N SER A 868 -29.45 4.74 -30.75
CA SER A 868 -30.71 3.96 -30.76
C SER A 868 -31.93 4.89 -30.62
N ASP A 869 -32.53 5.27 -31.74
CA ASP A 869 -33.82 5.98 -31.81
C ASP A 869 -35.04 5.15 -31.35
N SER A 870 -34.83 3.96 -30.78
CA SER A 870 -35.92 3.16 -30.24
C SER A 870 -36.14 3.48 -28.76
N LYS A 871 -37.27 4.12 -28.44
CA LYS A 871 -37.79 4.11 -27.06
C LYS A 871 -37.75 2.68 -26.52
N PRO A 872 -37.25 2.44 -25.30
CA PRO A 872 -37.14 1.10 -24.75
C PRO A 872 -38.50 0.39 -24.76
N SER A 873 -38.55 -0.80 -25.36
CA SER A 873 -39.77 -1.63 -25.45
C SER A 873 -39.78 -2.73 -24.39
N PHE A 874 -40.97 -3.20 -24.01
CA PHE A 874 -41.08 -4.33 -23.08
C PHE A 874 -40.49 -5.62 -23.67
N GLY A 875 -39.65 -6.30 -22.89
CA GLY A 875 -39.11 -7.60 -23.28
C GLY A 875 -40.21 -8.66 -23.38
N LYS A 876 -40.03 -9.64 -24.26
CA LYS A 876 -40.92 -10.83 -24.38
C LYS A 876 -40.27 -12.03 -23.70
N GLY A 877 -41.06 -12.84 -23.00
CA GLY A 877 -40.59 -14.08 -22.35
C GLY A 877 -39.97 -13.87 -20.96
N GLU A 878 -39.16 -14.83 -20.53
CA GLU A 878 -38.52 -14.77 -19.22
C GLU A 878 -37.42 -13.69 -19.19
N PRO A 879 -37.32 -12.91 -18.11
CA PRO A 879 -36.19 -12.02 -17.90
C PRO A 879 -34.87 -12.81 -17.95
N PRO A 880 -33.79 -12.24 -18.51
CA PRO A 880 -32.47 -12.86 -18.51
C PRO A 880 -32.05 -13.26 -17.10
N THR A 881 -31.36 -14.39 -16.95
CA THR A 881 -30.84 -14.85 -15.64
C THR A 881 -29.94 -13.81 -14.99
N ASP A 882 -29.17 -13.10 -15.81
CA ASP A 882 -28.23 -12.06 -15.39
C ASP A 882 -28.94 -10.79 -14.88
N LEU A 883 -30.26 -10.64 -15.12
CA LEU A 883 -31.05 -9.55 -14.53
C LEU A 883 -31.10 -9.66 -12.99
N PHE A 884 -30.91 -10.86 -12.44
CA PHE A 884 -30.95 -11.10 -10.99
C PHE A 884 -29.57 -11.39 -10.39
N SER A 885 -28.51 -11.29 -11.20
CA SER A 885 -27.12 -11.43 -10.79
C SER A 885 -26.30 -10.43 -11.60
N PRO A 886 -26.02 -9.24 -11.05
CA PRO A 886 -25.33 -8.14 -11.74
C PRO A 886 -24.01 -8.54 -12.41
N GLY A 887 -23.40 -9.65 -11.96
CA GLY A 887 -22.19 -10.21 -12.54
C GLY A 887 -21.02 -9.25 -12.39
N ASP A 888 -20.62 -8.65 -13.51
CA ASP A 888 -19.53 -7.68 -13.63
C ASP A 888 -20.00 -6.22 -13.76
N THR A 889 -21.29 -5.97 -13.55
CA THR A 889 -21.87 -4.64 -13.79
C THR A 889 -21.36 -3.61 -12.80
N ARG A 890 -20.71 -2.55 -13.30
CA ARG A 890 -20.30 -1.40 -12.49
C ARG A 890 -21.50 -0.72 -11.82
N GLN A 891 -21.32 -0.28 -10.57
CA GLN A 891 -22.34 0.41 -9.77
C GLN A 891 -22.86 1.70 -10.44
N SER A 892 -22.06 2.36 -11.26
CA SER A 892 -22.46 3.53 -12.05
C SER A 892 -23.52 3.25 -13.11
N ARG A 893 -23.76 1.98 -13.46
CA ARG A 893 -24.81 1.55 -14.41
C ARG A 893 -26.09 1.09 -13.72
N ILE A 894 -26.19 1.31 -12.41
CA ILE A 894 -27.34 1.01 -11.57
C ILE A 894 -27.94 2.33 -11.10
N GLU A 895 -29.23 2.56 -11.35
CA GLU A 895 -29.92 3.79 -10.99
C GLU A 895 -31.25 3.50 -10.30
N VAL A 896 -31.64 4.36 -9.36
CA VAL A 896 -32.96 4.32 -8.71
C VAL A 896 -33.69 5.61 -9.02
N PHE A 897 -34.81 5.49 -9.73
CA PHE A 897 -35.66 6.62 -10.09
C PHE A 897 -36.86 6.68 -9.15
N SER A 898 -36.95 7.77 -8.39
CA SER A 898 -38.11 7.99 -7.52
C SER A 898 -38.37 9.48 -7.28
N LEU A 899 -39.57 9.92 -7.69
CA LEU A 899 -40.20 11.16 -7.20
C LEU A 899 -41.02 10.92 -5.92
N ILE A 900 -41.14 9.66 -5.48
CA ILE A 900 -41.88 9.28 -4.29
C ILE A 900 -40.96 9.43 -3.07
N ARG A 901 -41.40 10.27 -2.12
CA ARG A 901 -40.76 10.47 -0.80
C ARG A 901 -41.52 9.67 0.24
N GLU A 902 -41.06 8.45 0.52
CA GLU A 902 -41.88 7.46 1.22
C GLU A 902 -42.32 7.91 2.62
N THR A 903 -41.43 8.58 3.38
CA THR A 903 -41.76 9.13 4.70
C THR A 903 -42.95 10.07 4.62
N LEU A 904 -42.95 11.03 3.68
CA LEU A 904 -44.03 11.99 3.52
C LEU A 904 -45.33 11.32 3.09
N TRP A 905 -45.27 10.36 2.17
CA TRP A 905 -46.45 9.60 1.74
C TRP A 905 -47.07 8.78 2.88
N ASN A 906 -46.23 8.13 3.70
CA ASN A 906 -46.68 7.35 4.84
C ASN A 906 -47.30 8.25 5.93
N GLN A 907 -46.77 9.46 6.12
CA GLN A 907 -47.32 10.48 7.03
C GLN A 907 -48.61 11.12 6.50
N ALA A 908 -48.68 11.42 5.19
CA ALA A 908 -49.84 12.01 4.55
C ALA A 908 -51.05 11.05 4.54
N LYS A 909 -50.80 9.73 4.47
CA LYS A 909 -51.79 8.65 4.40
C LYS A 909 -52.78 8.85 3.24
N TRP A 910 -52.35 8.48 2.03
CA TRP A 910 -53.21 8.47 0.85
C TRP A 910 -54.43 7.56 1.09
N SER A 911 -55.64 8.10 0.91
CA SER A 911 -56.91 7.43 1.22
C SER A 911 -57.87 7.32 0.05
N GLY A 912 -57.75 8.16 -0.97
CA GLY A 912 -58.63 8.13 -2.13
C GLY A 912 -58.14 9.05 -3.25
N THR A 913 -58.92 9.20 -4.30
CA THR A 913 -58.65 10.16 -5.39
C THR A 913 -59.97 10.81 -5.80
N ALA A 914 -59.99 12.14 -5.87
CA ALA A 914 -61.10 12.92 -6.37
C ALA A 914 -60.91 13.25 -7.85
N PHE A 915 -62.01 13.24 -8.58
CA PHE A 915 -62.11 13.68 -9.97
C PHE A 915 -63.08 14.85 -10.02
N CYS A 916 -62.58 16.04 -10.34
CA CYS A 916 -63.37 17.26 -10.39
C CYS A 916 -63.43 17.78 -11.83
N THR A 917 -64.64 18.09 -12.29
CA THR A 917 -64.92 18.60 -13.64
C THR A 917 -65.92 19.74 -13.51
N ARG A 918 -65.81 20.78 -14.33
CA ARG A 918 -66.86 21.81 -14.39
C ARG A 918 -67.96 21.37 -15.33
N LEU A 919 -69.21 21.68 -14.99
CA LEU A 919 -70.39 21.27 -15.79
C LEU A 919 -70.44 21.96 -17.17
N ASP A 920 -69.74 23.08 -17.33
CA ASP A 920 -69.66 23.87 -18.55
C ASP A 920 -68.38 23.62 -19.36
N ASP A 921 -67.52 22.68 -18.94
CA ASP A 921 -66.19 22.41 -19.51
C ASP A 921 -65.33 23.67 -19.73
N SER A 922 -65.54 24.72 -18.92
CA SER A 922 -64.79 25.99 -19.03
C SER A 922 -63.34 25.92 -18.54
N ALA A 923 -62.95 24.82 -17.89
CA ALA A 923 -61.63 24.63 -17.32
C ALA A 923 -61.20 23.17 -17.40
N SER A 924 -59.88 22.95 -17.47
CA SER A 924 -59.28 21.62 -17.47
C SER A 924 -59.72 20.80 -16.24
N PRO A 925 -59.97 19.50 -16.39
CA PRO A 925 -60.39 18.65 -15.28
C PRO A 925 -59.26 18.48 -14.26
N ILE A 926 -59.62 18.17 -13.01
CA ILE A 926 -58.69 18.03 -11.90
C ILE A 926 -58.68 16.57 -11.41
N LEU A 927 -57.48 16.00 -11.30
CA LEU A 927 -57.22 14.74 -10.61
C LEU A 927 -56.52 15.07 -9.30
N ALA A 928 -57.10 14.66 -8.16
CA ALA A 928 -56.54 14.98 -6.86
C ALA A 928 -56.46 13.77 -5.93
N PRO A 929 -55.25 13.25 -5.64
CA PRO A 929 -55.05 12.30 -4.55
C PRO A 929 -55.51 12.95 -3.23
N LEU A 930 -56.36 12.23 -2.50
CA LEU A 930 -56.90 12.64 -1.21
C LEU A 930 -56.11 12.00 -0.08
N PHE A 931 -55.62 12.81 0.84
CA PHE A 931 -54.81 12.40 1.98
C PHE A 931 -55.57 12.60 3.30
N LYS A 932 -55.10 12.01 4.40
CA LYS A 932 -55.68 12.28 5.74
C LYS A 932 -55.06 13.52 6.40
N HIS A 933 -53.80 13.82 6.08
CA HIS A 933 -53.03 14.91 6.70
C HIS A 933 -52.58 15.92 5.63
N LEU A 934 -53.15 17.13 5.67
CA LEU A 934 -52.96 18.15 4.63
C LEU A 934 -51.53 18.70 4.55
N GLU A 935 -50.87 18.90 5.70
CA GLU A 935 -49.51 19.43 5.79
C GLU A 935 -48.52 18.62 4.92
N PHE A 936 -48.47 17.31 5.12
CA PHE A 936 -47.58 16.42 4.37
C PHE A 936 -47.97 16.30 2.89
N ALA A 937 -49.27 16.36 2.57
CA ALA A 937 -49.74 16.39 1.17
C ALA A 937 -49.27 17.65 0.44
N THR A 938 -49.39 18.80 1.10
CA THR A 938 -48.91 20.10 0.58
C THR A 938 -47.40 20.05 0.35
N GLN A 939 -46.65 19.51 1.31
CA GLN A 939 -45.20 19.36 1.18
C GLN A 939 -44.79 18.45 0.01
N ILE A 940 -45.52 17.35 -0.26
CA ILE A 940 -45.26 16.49 -1.44
C ILE A 940 -45.39 17.29 -2.73
N PHE A 941 -46.47 18.06 -2.87
CA PHE A 941 -46.76 18.83 -4.08
C PHE A 941 -45.83 20.03 -4.25
N ASP A 942 -45.46 20.72 -3.17
CA ASP A 942 -44.46 21.79 -3.22
C ASP A 942 -43.10 21.26 -3.71
N LEU A 943 -42.69 20.07 -3.24
CA LEU A 943 -41.45 19.44 -3.66
C LEU A 943 -41.51 18.98 -5.11
N TRP A 944 -42.61 18.37 -5.55
CA TRP A 944 -42.81 18.05 -6.96
C TRP A 944 -42.80 19.30 -7.84
N ARG A 945 -43.44 20.39 -7.41
CA ARG A 945 -43.43 21.65 -8.17
C ARG A 945 -42.04 22.26 -8.27
N ARG A 946 -41.18 22.11 -7.25
CA ARG A 946 -39.75 22.49 -7.33
C ARG A 946 -38.96 21.62 -8.31
N GLU A 947 -39.27 20.33 -8.40
CA GLU A 947 -38.53 19.36 -9.23
C GLU A 947 -39.03 19.30 -10.69
N LEU A 948 -40.33 19.53 -10.92
CA LEU A 948 -41.02 19.39 -12.22
C LEU A 948 -41.41 20.76 -12.83
N GLY A 949 -41.52 21.81 -12.01
CA GLY A 949 -42.11 23.09 -12.40
C GLY A 949 -43.63 23.12 -12.22
N SER A 950 -44.27 24.20 -12.70
CA SER A 950 -45.74 24.31 -12.74
C SER A 950 -46.40 23.44 -13.82
N GLU A 951 -45.62 22.95 -14.77
CA GLU A 951 -46.02 22.05 -15.86
C GLU A 951 -44.95 20.96 -15.98
N ASP A 952 -45.33 19.68 -15.87
CA ASP A 952 -44.40 18.55 -16.02
C ASP A 952 -44.18 18.24 -17.51
N ARG A 953 -43.43 19.10 -18.19
CA ARG A 953 -43.22 19.08 -19.65
C ARG A 953 -42.60 17.79 -20.20
N GLU A 954 -41.76 17.15 -19.40
CA GLU A 954 -41.08 15.90 -19.73
C GLU A 954 -41.88 14.66 -19.29
N GLU A 955 -43.08 14.87 -18.72
CA GLU A 955 -43.97 13.82 -18.21
C GLU A 955 -43.22 12.84 -17.28
N ARG A 956 -42.36 13.37 -16.41
CA ARG A 956 -41.50 12.60 -15.49
C ARG A 956 -42.32 11.87 -14.43
N LEU A 957 -43.42 12.47 -13.98
CA LEU A 957 -44.38 11.83 -13.07
C LEU A 957 -45.39 11.02 -13.87
N ARG A 958 -45.50 9.72 -13.61
CA ARG A 958 -46.39 8.82 -14.32
C ARG A 958 -47.62 8.48 -13.49
N ILE A 959 -48.80 8.71 -14.04
CA ILE A 959 -50.09 8.32 -13.43
C ILE A 959 -50.78 7.30 -14.33
N SER A 960 -51.11 6.14 -13.74
CA SER A 960 -51.84 5.08 -14.43
C SER A 960 -53.10 4.68 -13.67
N ILE A 961 -54.19 4.45 -14.40
CA ILE A 961 -55.47 3.98 -13.90
C ILE A 961 -55.74 2.62 -14.52
N ILE A 962 -55.81 1.59 -13.69
CA ILE A 962 -55.91 0.19 -14.12
C ILE A 962 -57.30 -0.32 -13.75
N ARG A 963 -58.11 -0.59 -14.77
CA ARG A 963 -59.50 -1.05 -14.65
C ARG A 963 -59.59 -2.58 -14.74
N GLY A 964 -60.73 -3.13 -14.33
CA GLY A 964 -61.02 -4.55 -14.47
C GLY A 964 -60.15 -5.46 -13.57
N ILE A 965 -59.69 -4.96 -12.42
CA ILE A 965 -58.83 -5.72 -11.48
C ILE A 965 -59.58 -6.82 -10.71
N ASP A 966 -60.91 -6.72 -10.60
CA ASP A 966 -61.76 -7.68 -9.89
C ASP A 966 -63.06 -7.94 -10.68
N LYS A 967 -63.29 -9.20 -11.04
CA LYS A 967 -64.48 -9.66 -11.74
C LYS A 967 -65.76 -9.53 -10.92
N LYS A 968 -65.69 -9.61 -9.59
CA LYS A 968 -66.86 -9.45 -8.70
C LYS A 968 -67.26 -7.99 -8.52
N HIS A 969 -66.30 -7.08 -8.65
CA HIS A 969 -66.50 -5.66 -8.46
C HIS A 969 -65.98 -4.88 -9.70
N PRO A 970 -66.75 -4.85 -10.81
CA PRO A 970 -66.26 -4.34 -12.09
C PRO A 970 -65.84 -2.87 -12.10
N TYR A 971 -66.32 -2.06 -11.16
CA TYR A 971 -65.99 -0.64 -11.05
C TYR A 971 -64.74 -0.37 -10.19
N HIS A 972 -64.17 -1.38 -9.55
CA HIS A 972 -62.93 -1.22 -8.81
C HIS A 972 -61.77 -1.01 -9.80
N TYR A 973 -60.93 -0.03 -9.50
CA TYR A 973 -59.73 0.27 -10.28
C TYR A 973 -58.58 0.62 -9.36
N ARG A 974 -57.36 0.53 -9.88
CA ARG A 974 -56.13 0.87 -9.13
C ARG A 974 -55.46 2.07 -9.75
N ILE A 975 -55.15 3.05 -8.91
CA ILE A 975 -54.33 4.20 -9.32
C ILE A 975 -52.89 3.88 -8.93
N VAL A 976 -51.98 4.08 -9.89
CA VAL A 976 -50.54 3.95 -9.72
C VAL A 976 -49.91 5.31 -9.99
N ILE A 977 -49.17 5.84 -9.02
CA ILE A 977 -48.38 7.07 -9.13
C ILE A 977 -46.92 6.69 -8.96
N GLY A 978 -46.10 6.94 -9.99
CA GLY A 978 -44.69 6.60 -9.99
C GLY A 978 -43.90 7.48 -10.95
N VAL A 979 -42.78 6.97 -11.43
CA VAL A 979 -41.91 7.68 -12.38
C VAL A 979 -42.10 7.11 -13.77
N ASN A 980 -42.04 7.97 -14.79
CA ASN A 980 -42.01 7.55 -16.19
C ASN A 980 -40.60 7.03 -16.54
N PRO A 981 -40.40 5.73 -16.81
CA PRO A 981 -39.07 5.20 -17.12
C PRO A 981 -38.44 5.87 -18.34
N SER A 982 -39.25 6.17 -19.36
CA SER A 982 -38.77 6.71 -20.64
C SER A 982 -38.20 8.12 -20.52
N ALA A 983 -38.63 8.91 -19.52
CA ALA A 983 -38.11 10.24 -19.26
C ALA A 983 -36.70 10.25 -18.62
N TYR A 984 -36.23 9.11 -18.12
CA TYR A 984 -34.98 9.02 -17.35
C TYR A 984 -33.90 8.12 -17.98
N LEU A 985 -34.23 7.38 -19.05
CA LEU A 985 -33.36 6.37 -19.66
C LEU A 985 -32.46 6.89 -20.79
N SER A 986 -32.11 8.19 -20.79
CA SER A 986 -31.19 8.79 -21.79
C SER A 986 -29.71 8.40 -21.59
N LYS A 987 -29.37 7.69 -20.52
CA LYS A 987 -28.02 7.21 -20.19
C LYS A 987 -27.93 5.68 -20.35
N PRO A 988 -26.73 5.10 -20.59
CA PRO A 988 -26.52 3.66 -20.65
C PRO A 988 -26.65 3.00 -19.25
N VAL A 989 -27.88 2.89 -18.76
CA VAL A 989 -28.26 2.22 -17.50
C VAL A 989 -28.56 0.75 -17.79
N LYS A 990 -27.94 -0.17 -17.05
CA LYS A 990 -28.19 -1.62 -17.18
C LYS A 990 -29.27 -2.11 -16.21
N TYR A 991 -29.31 -1.53 -15.00
CA TYR A 991 -30.33 -1.83 -13.98
C TYR A 991 -30.98 -0.55 -13.49
N ALA A 992 -32.32 -0.51 -13.52
CA ALA A 992 -33.11 0.60 -13.02
C ALA A 992 -34.16 0.09 -12.03
N PHE A 993 -34.27 0.73 -10.88
CA PHE A 993 -35.33 0.50 -9.92
C PHE A 993 -36.28 1.69 -9.89
N ILE A 994 -37.58 1.43 -9.95
CA ILE A 994 -38.60 2.48 -9.96
C ILE A 994 -39.53 2.26 -8.77
N MET A 995 -39.77 3.34 -8.02
CA MET A 995 -40.75 3.32 -6.95
C MET A 995 -42.10 3.85 -7.45
N ALA A 996 -43.16 3.16 -7.08
CA ALA A 996 -44.54 3.58 -7.31
C ALA A 996 -45.37 3.41 -6.03
N LYS A 997 -46.32 4.32 -5.82
CA LYS A 997 -47.39 4.19 -4.83
C LYS A 997 -48.66 3.76 -5.56
N LEU A 998 -49.42 2.91 -4.89
CA LEU A 998 -50.67 2.36 -5.40
C LEU A 998 -51.80 2.59 -4.41
N ASN A 999 -52.99 2.82 -4.91
CA ASN A 999 -54.21 2.85 -4.12
C ASN A 999 -55.35 2.19 -4.89
N THR A 1000 -56.09 1.31 -4.21
CA THR A 1000 -57.27 0.66 -4.79
C THR A 1000 -58.47 1.54 -4.51
N MET A 1001 -59.20 1.90 -5.55
CA MET A 1001 -60.44 2.64 -5.45
C MET A 1001 -61.60 1.66 -5.54
N GLU A 1002 -62.53 1.76 -4.61
CA GLU A 1002 -63.67 0.84 -4.46
C GLU A 1002 -65.01 1.58 -4.65
N PRO A 1003 -65.27 2.20 -5.82
CA PRO A 1003 -66.51 2.92 -6.04
C PRO A 1003 -67.66 1.97 -6.43
N ASN A 1004 -68.89 2.41 -6.17
CA ASN A 1004 -70.09 1.70 -6.60
C ASN A 1004 -70.50 1.99 -8.06
N SER A 1005 -69.85 2.95 -8.74
CA SER A 1005 -70.10 3.31 -10.14
C SER A 1005 -68.83 3.88 -10.81
N HIS A 1006 -68.79 3.92 -12.14
CA HIS A 1006 -67.69 4.50 -12.92
C HIS A 1006 -67.90 5.98 -13.31
N GLU A 1007 -69.02 6.58 -12.90
CA GLU A 1007 -69.48 7.89 -13.39
C GLU A 1007 -68.45 9.01 -13.22
N ASN A 1008 -67.83 9.12 -12.03
CA ASN A 1008 -66.84 10.17 -11.75
C ASN A 1008 -65.58 10.04 -12.60
N LEU A 1009 -65.12 8.80 -12.84
CA LEU A 1009 -63.94 8.54 -13.65
C LEU A 1009 -64.23 8.80 -15.14
N GLU A 1010 -65.35 8.31 -15.66
CA GLU A 1010 -65.72 8.53 -17.06
C GLU A 1010 -65.96 10.03 -17.34
N ARG A 1011 -66.62 10.76 -16.42
CA ARG A 1011 -66.79 12.21 -16.55
C ARG A 1011 -65.45 12.94 -16.65
N PHE A 1012 -64.47 12.57 -15.83
CA PHE A 1012 -63.12 13.10 -15.92
C PHE A 1012 -62.44 12.76 -17.24
N LEU A 1013 -62.53 11.50 -17.70
CA LEU A 1013 -61.90 11.07 -18.95
C LEU A 1013 -62.49 11.76 -20.18
N VAL A 1014 -63.81 12.02 -20.18
CA VAL A 1014 -64.47 12.79 -21.24
C VAL A 1014 -63.95 14.22 -21.27
N SER A 1015 -63.93 14.92 -20.13
CA SER A 1015 -63.43 16.30 -20.05
C SER A 1015 -61.92 16.38 -20.36
N TYR A 1016 -61.13 15.38 -19.98
CA TYR A 1016 -59.70 15.28 -20.30
C TYR A 1016 -59.46 15.12 -21.80
N LYS A 1017 -60.27 14.30 -22.49
CA LYS A 1017 -60.19 14.17 -23.96
C LYS A 1017 -60.49 15.47 -24.69
N VAL A 1018 -61.37 16.31 -24.14
CA VAL A 1018 -61.68 17.64 -24.69
C VAL A 1018 -60.51 18.61 -24.54
N HIS A 1019 -59.86 18.62 -23.37
CA HIS A 1019 -58.82 19.61 -23.06
C HIS A 1019 -57.39 19.18 -23.44
N GLY A 1020 -57.13 17.87 -23.57
CA GLY A 1020 -55.79 17.32 -23.82
C GLY A 1020 -54.80 17.49 -22.65
N GLN A 1021 -55.28 17.97 -21.50
CA GLN A 1021 -54.50 18.17 -20.27
C GLN A 1021 -55.41 18.11 -19.03
N TYR A 1022 -54.82 17.89 -17.86
CA TYR A 1022 -55.48 17.96 -16.56
C TYR A 1022 -54.59 18.64 -15.52
N LEU A 1023 -55.21 19.15 -14.46
CA LEU A 1023 -54.51 19.64 -13.29
C LEU A 1023 -54.36 18.51 -12.28
N LEU A 1024 -53.11 18.19 -11.92
CA LEU A 1024 -52.81 17.33 -10.80
C LEU A 1024 -52.74 18.19 -9.54
N ALA A 1025 -53.75 18.07 -8.68
CA ALA A 1025 -53.86 18.79 -7.42
C ALA A 1025 -53.84 17.81 -6.24
N HIS A 1026 -53.99 18.28 -5.01
CA HIS A 1026 -54.16 17.40 -3.84
C HIS A 1026 -55.34 17.83 -2.99
N GLY A 1027 -55.82 16.92 -2.14
CA GLY A 1027 -56.88 17.24 -1.19
C GLY A 1027 -56.74 16.49 0.13
N VAL A 1028 -57.58 16.88 1.09
CA VAL A 1028 -57.72 16.16 2.36
C VAL A 1028 -59.13 15.58 2.46
N LEU A 1029 -59.24 14.35 2.95
CA LEU A 1029 -60.51 13.68 3.26
C LEU A 1029 -60.64 13.53 4.78
N GLN A 1030 -61.54 14.31 5.38
CA GLN A 1030 -61.85 14.26 6.81
C GLN A 1030 -63.36 14.18 6.99
N ASN A 1031 -63.84 13.20 7.77
CA ASN A 1031 -65.27 13.01 8.06
C ASN A 1031 -66.16 12.98 6.81
N ASN A 1032 -65.71 12.30 5.73
CA ASN A 1032 -66.36 12.25 4.41
C ASN A 1032 -66.49 13.60 3.69
N VAL A 1033 -65.86 14.66 4.18
CA VAL A 1033 -65.74 15.94 3.48
C VAL A 1033 -64.36 16.02 2.82
N SER A 1034 -64.35 16.21 1.50
CA SER A 1034 -63.13 16.46 0.75
C SER A 1034 -62.89 17.95 0.58
N ARG A 1035 -61.70 18.43 0.95
CA ARG A 1035 -61.24 19.78 0.62
C ARG A 1035 -60.08 19.69 -0.36
N LEU A 1036 -60.25 20.31 -1.53
CA LEU A 1036 -59.24 20.42 -2.57
C LEU A 1036 -58.31 21.62 -2.31
N VAL A 1037 -57.05 21.48 -2.70
CA VAL A 1037 -56.05 22.56 -2.70
C VAL A 1037 -55.40 22.61 -4.07
N GLU A 1038 -55.52 23.75 -4.74
CA GLU A 1038 -55.09 23.96 -6.13
C GLU A 1038 -53.83 24.85 -6.24
N ASP A 1039 -53.43 25.53 -5.16
CA ASP A 1039 -52.37 26.56 -5.16
C ASP A 1039 -51.02 26.04 -5.70
N ASN A 1040 -50.71 24.75 -5.48
CA ASN A 1040 -49.51 24.06 -5.93
C ASN A 1040 -49.79 22.93 -6.94
N ALA A 1041 -50.90 23.02 -7.67
CA ALA A 1041 -51.23 22.08 -8.73
C ALA A 1041 -50.20 22.09 -9.87
N ILE A 1042 -50.07 20.95 -10.55
CA ILE A 1042 -49.13 20.72 -11.64
C ILE A 1042 -49.93 20.37 -12.90
N VAL A 1043 -49.65 21.05 -14.02
CA VAL A 1043 -50.26 20.73 -15.31
C VAL A 1043 -49.65 19.44 -15.86
N LYS A 1044 -50.52 18.51 -16.30
CA LYS A 1044 -50.15 17.21 -16.89
C LYS A 1044 -50.87 16.98 -18.21
N LYS A 1045 -50.17 16.43 -19.20
CA LYS A 1045 -50.73 16.10 -20.52
C LYS A 1045 -50.91 14.60 -20.75
N GLU A 1046 -50.24 13.74 -19.97
CA GLU A 1046 -50.38 12.29 -20.10
C GLU A 1046 -51.06 11.64 -18.88
N ILE A 1047 -51.98 10.72 -19.18
CA ILE A 1047 -52.55 9.77 -18.22
C ILE A 1047 -52.69 8.40 -18.89
N HIS A 1048 -52.25 7.33 -18.22
CA HIS A 1048 -52.31 5.99 -18.78
C HIS A 1048 -53.53 5.22 -18.28
N LEU A 1049 -54.54 5.07 -19.13
CA LEU A 1049 -55.67 4.19 -18.86
C LEU A 1049 -55.37 2.80 -19.40
N ARG A 1050 -55.40 1.77 -18.54
CA ARG A 1050 -55.04 0.39 -18.89
C ARG A 1050 -56.10 -0.58 -18.37
N GLU A 1051 -56.30 -1.68 -19.10
CA GLU A 1051 -57.09 -2.80 -18.58
C GLU A 1051 -56.17 -3.84 -17.91
N ALA A 1052 -56.60 -4.40 -16.78
CA ALA A 1052 -55.80 -5.35 -16.02
C ALA A 1052 -55.37 -6.57 -16.85
N TRP A 1053 -56.20 -7.00 -17.81
CA TRP A 1053 -55.92 -8.18 -18.64
C TRP A 1053 -54.77 -7.99 -19.64
N GLU A 1054 -54.45 -6.75 -20.02
CA GLU A 1054 -53.37 -6.40 -20.94
C GLU A 1054 -51.99 -6.39 -20.26
N ILE A 1055 -51.94 -6.39 -18.93
CA ILE A 1055 -50.71 -6.18 -18.16
C ILE A 1055 -49.95 -7.51 -18.03
N GLY A 1056 -48.79 -7.58 -18.67
CA GLY A 1056 -47.90 -8.73 -18.66
C GLY A 1056 -46.81 -8.70 -17.58
N ARG A 1057 -45.99 -9.75 -17.53
CA ARG A 1057 -44.89 -9.91 -16.57
C ARG A 1057 -43.84 -8.78 -16.59
N ASN A 1058 -43.53 -8.28 -17.77
CA ASN A 1058 -42.46 -7.30 -17.99
C ASN A 1058 -42.99 -5.85 -18.11
N ASP A 1059 -44.28 -5.64 -17.83
CA ASP A 1059 -44.91 -4.32 -17.85
C ASP A 1059 -44.65 -3.58 -16.52
N PRO A 1060 -44.31 -2.28 -16.52
CA PRO A 1060 -44.14 -1.49 -15.29
C PRO A 1060 -45.41 -1.46 -14.40
N ASP A 1061 -46.59 -1.58 -14.98
CA ASP A 1061 -47.87 -1.64 -14.25
C ASP A 1061 -48.13 -3.02 -13.63
N SER A 1062 -47.27 -4.00 -13.87
CA SER A 1062 -47.38 -5.33 -13.26
C SER A 1062 -47.39 -5.28 -11.73
N VAL A 1063 -46.80 -4.26 -11.10
CA VAL A 1063 -46.83 -4.03 -9.65
C VAL A 1063 -48.26 -3.85 -9.12
N ALA A 1064 -49.17 -3.36 -9.96
CA ALA A 1064 -50.55 -3.12 -9.60
C ALA A 1064 -51.40 -4.38 -9.58
N ILE A 1065 -51.00 -5.48 -10.21
CA ILE A 1065 -51.80 -6.73 -10.22
C ILE A 1065 -51.38 -7.63 -9.05
N PHE A 1066 -52.29 -7.96 -8.14
CA PHE A 1066 -51.98 -8.82 -7.00
C PHE A 1066 -52.24 -10.30 -7.28
N ASN A 1067 -51.55 -11.17 -6.54
CA ASN A 1067 -51.56 -12.62 -6.79
C ASN A 1067 -52.92 -13.31 -6.51
N LYS A 1068 -53.79 -12.66 -5.75
CA LYS A 1068 -55.14 -13.12 -5.39
C LYS A 1068 -56.25 -12.52 -6.27
N GLU A 1069 -55.90 -11.62 -7.19
CA GLU A 1069 -56.90 -10.94 -8.01
C GLU A 1069 -57.45 -11.84 -9.12
N GLU A 1070 -58.70 -11.55 -9.50
CA GLU A 1070 -59.42 -12.19 -10.59
C GLU A 1070 -59.81 -11.10 -11.61
N PRO A 1071 -58.89 -10.69 -12.49
CA PRO A 1071 -59.16 -9.62 -13.44
C PRO A 1071 -60.24 -10.01 -14.44
N ILE A 1072 -60.95 -8.99 -14.96
CA ILE A 1072 -61.92 -9.14 -16.05
C ILE A 1072 -61.15 -9.35 -17.34
N ILE A 1073 -61.30 -10.52 -17.94
CA ILE A 1073 -60.66 -10.89 -19.21
C ILE A 1073 -61.76 -11.05 -20.27
N PRO A 1074 -61.68 -10.34 -21.42
CA PRO A 1074 -62.60 -10.51 -22.53
C PRO A 1074 -62.66 -11.97 -23.01
N PRO A 1075 -63.82 -12.48 -23.45
CA PRO A 1075 -63.98 -13.88 -23.88
C PRO A 1075 -62.97 -14.31 -24.96
N GLU A 1076 -62.65 -13.43 -25.91
CA GLU A 1076 -61.64 -13.70 -26.94
C GLU A 1076 -60.21 -13.91 -26.40
N HIS A 1077 -59.87 -13.41 -25.21
CA HIS A 1077 -58.51 -13.40 -24.65
C HIS A 1077 -58.30 -14.34 -23.44
N LEU A 1078 -59.25 -15.23 -23.17
CA LEU A 1078 -59.23 -16.10 -21.98
C LEU A 1078 -58.03 -17.05 -21.89
N ARG A 1079 -57.31 -17.30 -23.00
CA ARG A 1079 -56.18 -18.25 -23.05
C ARG A 1079 -54.82 -17.58 -23.16
N ASP A 1080 -54.76 -16.39 -23.73
CA ASP A 1080 -53.54 -15.68 -24.14
C ASP A 1080 -53.35 -14.32 -23.44
N ALA A 1081 -54.30 -13.87 -22.61
CA ALA A 1081 -54.16 -12.63 -21.83
C ALA A 1081 -52.87 -12.63 -20.98
N PRO A 1082 -51.98 -11.64 -21.15
CA PRO A 1082 -50.70 -11.56 -20.43
C PRO A 1082 -50.82 -11.63 -18.89
N VAL A 1083 -51.93 -11.14 -18.34
CA VAL A 1083 -52.18 -11.13 -16.89
C VAL A 1083 -52.21 -12.54 -16.27
N ILE A 1084 -52.60 -13.55 -17.05
CA ILE A 1084 -52.70 -14.94 -16.59
C ILE A 1084 -51.31 -15.46 -16.21
N GLU A 1085 -50.31 -15.18 -17.05
CA GLU A 1085 -48.92 -15.55 -16.79
C GLU A 1085 -48.36 -14.80 -15.57
N LEU A 1086 -48.63 -13.49 -15.48
CA LEU A 1086 -48.22 -12.64 -14.36
C LEU A 1086 -48.75 -13.17 -13.01
N ILE A 1087 -50.04 -13.52 -12.93
CA ILE A 1087 -50.66 -14.06 -11.71
C ILE A 1087 -50.05 -15.43 -11.36
N LYS A 1088 -49.87 -16.33 -12.34
CA LYS A 1088 -49.20 -17.63 -12.14
C LYS A 1088 -47.78 -17.45 -11.59
N PHE A 1089 -47.01 -16.51 -12.15
CA PHE A 1089 -45.66 -16.19 -11.70
C PHE A 1089 -45.65 -15.68 -10.25
N LYS A 1090 -46.51 -14.71 -9.90
CA LYS A 1090 -46.60 -14.19 -8.53
C LYS A 1090 -47.07 -15.25 -7.52
N ARG A 1091 -47.86 -16.24 -7.93
CA ARG A 1091 -48.24 -17.40 -7.10
C ARG A 1091 -47.08 -18.37 -6.88
N LYS A 1092 -46.25 -18.64 -7.91
CA LYS A 1092 -45.05 -19.48 -7.79
C LYS A 1092 -44.00 -18.91 -6.83
N LYS A 1093 -43.73 -17.59 -6.88
CA LYS A 1093 -42.78 -16.91 -5.96
C LYS A 1093 -43.16 -16.97 -4.47
N LYS A 1094 -44.41 -17.34 -4.13
CA LYS A 1094 -44.89 -17.51 -2.74
C LYS A 1094 -44.90 -18.96 -2.25
N ARG A 1095 -44.54 -19.95 -3.07
CA ARG A 1095 -44.18 -21.27 -2.53
C ARG A 1095 -42.79 -21.11 -1.91
N PRO A 1096 -42.59 -21.35 -0.60
CA PRO A 1096 -41.24 -21.56 -0.11
C PRO A 1096 -40.64 -22.76 -0.89
N PRO A 1097 -39.33 -22.80 -1.15
CA PRO A 1097 -38.69 -24.08 -1.42
C PRO A 1097 -38.97 -25.02 -0.22
N PRO A 1098 -39.10 -26.35 -0.45
CA PRO A 1098 -39.32 -27.30 0.64
C PRO A 1098 -38.25 -27.20 1.73
#